data_AF-A0A1Q7C3Z5-F1
#
_entry.id   AF-A0A1Q7C3Z5-F1
#
_cell.length_a   1.000
_cell.length_b   1.000
_cell.length_c   1.000
_cell.angle_alpha   90.00
_cell.angle_beta   90.00
_cell.angle_gamma   90.00
#
_symmetry.space_group_name_H-M   'P 1'
#
loop_
_entity.id
_entity.type
_entity.pdbx_description
1 polymer ?
#
loop_
_entity_poly.entity_id
_entity_poly.type
_entity_poly.pdbx_seq_one_letter_code
_entity_poly.pdbx_strand_id
1 'polypeptide(L)'
;MKLVAPVGNGQVLAYFFARDGETLSYLRGTNVLRVTSAGAETRYAAVGDEIVSGEFDLPPLRGATRAAVVERIPNVPDREAVEAVYARSVLVIAQHQEQSGAFIAGPEEDVLLAYALDVCGERGAAEAFFVWALLHRRLDGLLMWGLAQHLRYNHQSGVREEYERLKDGPGPELAATAPDLPPADLAALRNALNQRTALDLFVDEDGADLAAHARFLLTVHALIPTLKGGEDYFFEHQAHAQEIHRARALYGGAFHGGMTPAGDDPRREVEVRADLEPSTIAVEPAAAGRYRVKVATRSGKLWASASDPLPGGQEFALAAEADPPDWTRDAVVYQVMVDRFARSDGALPAPGSSTALYGGTLDGVRDHLDHIASLGCNVLWLTPVHQTPSHHGYDHEDFFKVEPRYGGDAALKRLIESAHVRGMRVLLDFVPNHTGRGHHLFRDAVAQGGEAAEFYRFWQWPHYYRCFADVISLPELDTSSRRVQEYLVDAARHWITEYGADGVRCDHVAGVDPSFWIGLRRELRAVKPEVLVLGEATGHFDWLARYAGRLDAIFDFDFAHMVRETFARRRVGLVDFAEWLDAHDNAFPGLALATLFDNHDMNRFLWMAGGDTGRLKLAGTLLMTLPGMPVIYYGTEVGLTQRYDGATENAEARLPMLWGADQDRELLAHFQKLGRLRAQSPALRRGSRRTLSVDADSLVYERVLGEERVVVSLDLKTSSWSVVDGSGRDRLGQDDVLGVGPDQRPG
;
A
#
# COMPACT_ATOMS: atom_id res chain seq x y z
N MET A 1 25.48 20.91 -40.77
CA MET A 1 25.63 20.47 -39.36
C MET A 1 24.32 20.74 -38.60
N LYS A 2 23.56 19.71 -38.22
CA LYS A 2 22.15 19.89 -37.80
C LYS A 2 21.70 19.15 -36.53
N LEU A 3 22.45 18.18 -36.00
CA LEU A 3 22.04 17.37 -34.83
C LEU A 3 23.24 16.96 -33.96
N VAL A 4 23.07 16.94 -32.64
CA VAL A 4 24.09 16.56 -31.64
C VAL A 4 23.51 15.53 -30.66
N ALA A 5 24.28 14.50 -30.32
CA ALA A 5 23.86 13.46 -29.36
C ALA A 5 25.00 13.04 -28.39
N PRO A 6 24.80 13.05 -27.06
CA PRO A 6 25.77 12.55 -26.07
C PRO A 6 25.78 11.02 -25.92
N VAL A 7 26.94 10.40 -25.68
CA VAL A 7 27.04 8.95 -25.40
C VAL A 7 27.82 8.70 -24.10
N GLY A 8 27.33 7.79 -23.24
CA GLY A 8 27.92 7.58 -21.92
C GLY A 8 27.16 6.64 -20.97
N ASN A 9 27.89 6.00 -20.05
CA ASN A 9 27.34 5.16 -18.96
C ASN A 9 27.10 5.97 -17.68
N GLY A 10 26.26 7.00 -17.77
CA GLY A 10 26.00 7.93 -16.65
C GLY A 10 27.04 9.05 -16.50
N GLN A 11 28.11 9.05 -17.30
CA GLN A 11 29.02 10.17 -17.53
C GLN A 11 29.06 10.46 -19.03
N VAL A 12 28.91 11.70 -19.49
CA VAL A 12 29.02 12.00 -20.92
C VAL A 12 30.48 11.82 -21.33
N LEU A 13 30.77 10.75 -22.08
CA LEU A 13 32.13 10.40 -22.50
C LEU A 13 32.49 11.04 -23.85
N ALA A 14 31.52 11.19 -24.75
CA ALA A 14 31.72 11.85 -26.04
C ALA A 14 30.42 12.48 -26.57
N TYR A 15 30.59 13.47 -27.46
CA TYR A 15 29.52 14.05 -28.26
C TYR A 15 29.68 13.67 -29.72
N PHE A 16 28.59 13.21 -30.33
CA PHE A 16 28.53 12.89 -31.75
C PHE A 16 27.83 13.99 -32.52
N PHE A 17 28.40 14.32 -33.68
CA PHE A 17 27.90 15.35 -34.58
C PHE A 17 27.54 14.73 -35.92
N ALA A 18 26.30 14.93 -36.34
CA ALA A 18 25.85 14.45 -37.65
C ALA A 18 26.53 15.25 -38.77
N ARG A 19 27.16 14.56 -39.72
CA ARG A 19 27.59 15.16 -40.99
C ARG A 19 26.39 15.35 -41.91
N ASP A 20 26.55 16.15 -42.96
CA ASP A 20 25.46 16.39 -43.90
C ASP A 20 25.09 15.07 -44.62
N GLY A 21 23.84 14.64 -44.46
CA GLY A 21 23.34 13.34 -44.94
C GLY A 21 23.29 12.22 -43.88
N GLU A 22 23.72 12.49 -42.64
CA GLU A 22 23.65 11.54 -41.52
C GLU A 22 22.49 11.85 -40.57
N THR A 23 21.90 10.80 -39.98
CA THR A 23 20.93 10.93 -38.89
C THR A 23 21.44 10.23 -37.63
N LEU A 24 21.32 10.93 -36.51
CA LEU A 24 21.62 10.41 -35.17
C LEU A 24 20.30 10.06 -34.47
N SER A 25 20.20 8.86 -33.91
CA SER A 25 19.04 8.47 -33.10
C SER A 25 19.46 7.53 -31.96
N TYR A 26 18.76 7.58 -30.84
CA TYR A 26 18.98 6.60 -29.77
C TYR A 26 18.17 5.34 -30.02
N LEU A 27 18.75 4.20 -29.66
CA LEU A 27 17.94 3.02 -29.45
C LEU A 27 17.18 3.21 -28.12
N ARG A 28 15.86 3.36 -28.23
CA ARG A 28 14.95 3.70 -27.12
C ARG A 28 15.22 2.83 -25.89
N GLY A 29 15.52 3.47 -24.77
CA GLY A 29 15.79 2.80 -23.48
C GLY A 29 17.23 2.33 -23.28
N THR A 30 18.19 2.69 -24.13
CA THR A 30 19.60 2.27 -23.99
C THR A 30 20.58 3.45 -24.07
N ASN A 31 21.86 3.20 -23.78
CA ASN A 31 22.97 4.14 -24.02
C ASN A 31 23.53 4.06 -25.46
N VAL A 32 22.85 3.35 -26.37
CA VAL A 32 23.35 3.07 -27.72
C VAL A 32 22.88 4.15 -28.70
N LEU A 33 23.84 4.81 -29.34
CA LEU A 33 23.62 5.77 -30.40
C LEU A 33 23.70 5.08 -31.76
N ARG A 34 22.66 5.29 -32.56
CA ARG A 34 22.58 4.86 -33.95
C ARG A 34 22.92 6.03 -34.87
N VAL A 35 23.90 5.81 -35.74
CA VAL A 35 24.26 6.73 -36.82
C VAL A 35 23.88 6.07 -38.13
N THR A 36 23.01 6.73 -38.91
CA THR A 36 22.59 6.23 -40.22
C THR A 36 23.10 7.16 -41.30
N SER A 37 23.83 6.62 -42.28
CA SER A 37 24.41 7.37 -43.40
C SER A 37 24.19 6.60 -44.70
N ALA A 38 23.53 7.21 -45.69
CA ALA A 38 23.29 6.63 -47.01
C ALA A 38 22.74 5.17 -47.01
N GLY A 39 21.90 4.83 -46.03
CA GLY A 39 21.28 3.50 -45.90
C GLY A 39 22.09 2.47 -45.10
N ALA A 40 23.30 2.81 -44.63
CA ALA A 40 24.08 1.98 -43.70
C ALA A 40 23.92 2.46 -42.26
N GLU A 41 23.75 1.53 -41.32
CA GLU A 41 23.61 1.79 -39.89
C GLU A 41 24.91 1.42 -39.15
N THR A 42 25.39 2.31 -38.29
CA THR A 42 26.49 2.01 -37.35
C THR A 42 26.05 2.38 -35.94
N ARG A 43 26.29 1.49 -34.97
CA ARG A 43 25.93 1.69 -33.56
C ARG A 43 27.17 1.95 -32.72
N TYR A 44 27.05 2.89 -31.80
CA TYR A 44 28.08 3.28 -30.85
C TYR A 44 27.53 3.17 -29.43
N ALA A 45 28.30 2.61 -28.52
CA ALA A 45 27.95 2.52 -27.11
C ALA A 45 29.15 2.86 -26.22
N ALA A 46 28.86 3.30 -25.01
CA ALA A 46 29.86 3.42 -23.96
C ALA A 46 30.05 2.06 -23.29
N VAL A 47 31.28 1.56 -23.24
CA VAL A 47 31.64 0.34 -22.50
C VAL A 47 32.80 0.70 -21.58
N GLY A 48 32.52 0.77 -20.27
CA GLY A 48 33.43 1.44 -19.33
C GLY A 48 33.59 2.92 -19.68
N ASP A 49 34.84 3.37 -19.82
CA ASP A 49 35.22 4.75 -20.16
C ASP A 49 35.51 4.96 -21.66
N GLU A 50 35.29 3.94 -22.51
CA GLU A 50 35.57 3.99 -23.95
C GLU A 50 34.29 3.99 -24.80
N ILE A 51 34.38 4.61 -25.97
CA ILE A 51 33.33 4.56 -27.00
C ILE A 51 33.72 3.54 -28.05
N VAL A 52 32.90 2.51 -28.19
CA VAL A 52 33.11 1.41 -29.13
C VAL A 52 31.96 1.32 -30.13
N SER A 53 32.28 0.89 -31.35
CA SER A 53 31.30 0.61 -32.42
C SER A 53 31.05 -0.89 -32.55
N GLY A 54 29.79 -1.32 -32.63
CA GLY A 54 29.46 -2.75 -32.73
C GLY A 54 27.96 -3.05 -32.54
N GLU A 55 27.61 -4.34 -32.51
CA GLU A 55 26.28 -4.79 -32.06
C GLU A 55 26.30 -4.98 -30.53
N PHE A 56 25.43 -4.27 -29.84
CA PHE A 56 25.36 -4.25 -28.38
C PHE A 56 23.98 -4.72 -27.90
N ASP A 57 23.97 -5.55 -26.86
CA ASP A 57 22.77 -5.98 -26.13
C ASP A 57 22.94 -5.56 -24.66
N LEU A 58 22.96 -4.24 -24.42
CA LEU A 58 23.19 -3.65 -23.10
C LEU A 58 21.85 -3.39 -22.38
N PRO A 59 21.76 -3.67 -21.07
CA PRO A 59 20.55 -3.40 -20.30
C PRO A 59 20.24 -1.89 -20.27
N PRO A 60 18.96 -1.51 -20.08
CA PRO A 60 18.57 -0.11 -20.03
C PRO A 60 19.31 0.65 -18.93
N LEU A 61 19.61 1.93 -19.19
CA LEU A 61 19.99 2.88 -18.15
C LEU A 61 18.81 3.01 -17.17
N ARG A 62 18.86 2.27 -16.07
CA ARG A 62 18.03 2.52 -14.90
C ARG A 62 18.59 3.79 -14.22
N GLY A 63 17.83 4.87 -14.22
CA GLY A 63 18.08 6.06 -13.40
C GLY A 63 19.40 6.81 -13.67
N ALA A 64 19.58 7.35 -14.88
CA ALA A 64 20.46 8.49 -15.08
C ALA A 64 19.81 9.39 -16.13
N THR A 65 19.38 10.60 -15.80
CA THR A 65 20.23 11.79 -15.79
C THR A 65 19.41 12.91 -15.17
N ARG A 66 20.03 13.82 -14.39
CA ARG A 66 19.83 15.29 -14.45
C ARG A 66 20.20 15.97 -13.13
N ALA A 67 21.49 15.99 -12.84
CA ALA A 67 22.11 16.99 -11.96
C ALA A 67 23.38 17.55 -12.62
N ALA A 68 24.15 16.69 -13.30
CA ALA A 68 25.41 17.08 -13.96
C ALA A 68 25.28 17.97 -15.23
N VAL A 69 24.07 18.20 -15.75
CA VAL A 69 23.86 19.01 -16.97
C VAL A 69 23.90 20.51 -16.65
N VAL A 70 23.38 20.93 -15.49
CA VAL A 70 23.34 22.36 -15.10
C VAL A 70 24.73 22.87 -14.73
N GLU A 71 25.57 22.02 -14.11
CA GLU A 71 26.92 22.38 -13.69
C GLU A 71 27.82 22.85 -14.86
N ARG A 72 27.61 22.33 -16.08
CA ARG A 72 28.55 22.48 -17.20
C ARG A 72 28.06 23.36 -18.35
N ILE A 73 26.94 24.07 -18.22
CA ILE A 73 26.52 25.10 -19.18
C ILE A 73 27.19 26.43 -18.82
N PRO A 74 28.10 26.98 -19.65
CA PRO A 74 28.66 28.30 -19.39
C PRO A 74 27.59 29.38 -19.58
N ASN A 75 27.57 30.40 -18.71
CA ASN A 75 26.77 31.63 -18.81
C ASN A 75 25.24 31.47 -18.67
N VAL A 76 24.77 30.68 -17.71
CA VAL A 76 23.36 30.75 -17.26
C VAL A 76 23.25 31.82 -16.17
N PRO A 77 22.53 32.94 -16.39
CA PRO A 77 22.55 34.08 -15.48
C PRO A 77 21.82 33.83 -14.14
N ASP A 78 20.91 32.86 -14.06
CA ASP A 78 20.19 32.47 -12.83
C ASP A 78 20.13 30.95 -12.68
N ARG A 79 21.31 30.36 -12.40
CA ARG A 79 21.51 28.91 -12.30
C ARG A 79 20.68 28.27 -11.17
N GLU A 80 20.51 28.99 -10.06
CA GLU A 80 19.74 28.58 -8.88
C GLU A 80 18.22 28.50 -9.17
N ALA A 81 17.71 29.36 -10.06
CA ALA A 81 16.32 29.32 -10.50
C ALA A 81 16.04 28.17 -11.49
N VAL A 82 17.02 27.83 -12.32
CA VAL A 82 16.92 26.70 -13.27
C VAL A 82 16.90 25.36 -12.54
N GLU A 83 17.68 25.22 -11.47
CA GLU A 83 17.62 24.05 -10.57
C GLU A 83 16.27 23.97 -9.84
N ALA A 84 15.73 25.11 -9.38
CA ALA A 84 14.44 25.18 -8.69
C ALA A 84 13.20 24.91 -9.59
N VAL A 85 13.25 25.24 -10.88
CA VAL A 85 12.15 25.01 -11.84
C VAL A 85 12.09 23.56 -12.31
N TYR A 86 13.25 22.89 -12.37
CA TYR A 86 13.33 21.51 -12.81
C TYR A 86 12.77 20.51 -11.80
N ALA A 87 12.93 20.80 -10.52
CA ALA A 87 12.30 20.08 -9.41
C ALA A 87 10.75 20.16 -9.43
N ARG A 88 10.15 21.06 -10.21
CA ARG A 88 8.70 21.31 -10.22
C ARG A 88 7.93 20.71 -11.40
N SER A 89 8.56 20.00 -12.34
CA SER A 89 7.95 19.72 -13.65
C SER A 89 7.86 18.23 -13.97
N VAL A 90 6.80 17.56 -13.50
CA VAL A 90 6.35 16.25 -14.00
C VAL A 90 4.84 16.31 -14.33
N LEU A 91 4.51 16.68 -15.58
CA LEU A 91 3.78 15.79 -16.51
C LEU A 91 2.26 15.51 -16.30
N VAL A 92 1.35 16.48 -16.07
CA VAL A 92 -0.09 16.14 -15.82
C VAL A 92 -1.20 17.06 -16.40
N ILE A 93 -1.06 17.80 -17.51
CA ILE A 93 -2.25 18.50 -18.09
C ILE A 93 -2.37 18.28 -19.60
N ALA A 94 -2.80 17.08 -19.98
CA ALA A 94 -3.12 16.75 -21.39
C ALA A 94 -4.62 16.55 -21.67
N GLN A 95 -5.55 16.69 -20.71
CA GLN A 95 -6.87 16.04 -20.89
C GLN A 95 -8.13 16.79 -20.44
N HIS A 96 -8.13 18.12 -20.30
CA HIS A 96 -9.35 18.81 -19.87
C HIS A 96 -9.95 19.79 -20.88
N GLN A 97 -9.92 19.48 -22.19
CA GLN A 97 -10.78 20.17 -23.15
C GLN A 97 -11.44 19.22 -24.14
N GLU A 98 -12.71 19.49 -24.46
CA GLU A 98 -13.36 18.88 -25.62
C GLU A 98 -12.93 19.55 -26.93
N GLN A 99 -13.18 18.90 -28.07
CA GLN A 99 -12.74 19.30 -29.41
C GLN A 99 -13.23 20.69 -29.90
N SER A 100 -14.12 21.36 -29.17
CA SER A 100 -14.57 22.73 -29.45
C SER A 100 -13.84 23.81 -28.64
N GLY A 101 -12.96 23.44 -27.69
CA GLY A 101 -12.15 24.38 -26.92
C GLY A 101 -12.75 24.89 -25.59
N ALA A 102 -13.69 24.16 -24.99
CA ALA A 102 -14.17 24.42 -23.62
C ALA A 102 -13.65 23.37 -22.62
N PHE A 103 -13.35 23.78 -21.37
CA PHE A 103 -13.10 22.89 -20.23
C PHE A 103 -14.44 22.33 -19.69
N ILE A 104 -14.44 21.08 -19.21
CA ILE A 104 -15.66 20.29 -18.89
C ILE A 104 -16.31 20.68 -17.55
N ALA A 105 -15.59 21.33 -16.62
CA ALA A 105 -16.13 21.72 -15.32
C ALA A 105 -16.34 23.24 -15.19
N GLY A 106 -17.45 23.61 -14.55
CA GLY A 106 -17.85 24.99 -14.29
C GLY A 106 -17.20 25.62 -13.04
N PRO A 107 -17.50 26.90 -12.76
CA PRO A 107 -16.63 27.82 -12.01
C PRO A 107 -16.46 27.60 -10.49
N GLU A 108 -16.87 26.47 -9.90
CA GLU A 108 -16.89 26.29 -8.44
C GLU A 108 -16.38 24.93 -7.92
N GLU A 109 -15.64 24.14 -8.70
CA GLU A 109 -15.16 22.83 -8.22
C GLU A 109 -13.62 22.72 -8.23
N ASP A 110 -13.11 22.41 -7.04
CA ASP A 110 -11.79 22.73 -6.47
C ASP A 110 -10.82 21.55 -6.47
N VAL A 111 -9.58 21.84 -6.02
CA VAL A 111 -8.56 20.94 -5.41
C VAL A 111 -7.46 20.43 -6.33
N LEU A 112 -6.24 20.97 -6.21
CA LEU A 112 -4.98 20.27 -6.53
C LEU A 112 -3.71 20.94 -5.95
N LEU A 113 -3.80 21.47 -4.72
CA LEU A 113 -2.66 22.04 -3.99
C LEU A 113 -1.89 21.01 -3.15
N ALA A 114 -2.33 19.75 -3.10
CA ALA A 114 -1.67 18.71 -2.31
C ALA A 114 -0.50 18.01 -3.03
N TYR A 115 -0.45 18.05 -4.37
CA TYR A 115 0.46 17.20 -5.16
C TYR A 115 1.86 17.78 -5.37
N ALA A 116 2.05 19.08 -5.13
CA ALA A 116 3.36 19.74 -5.31
C ALA A 116 4.26 19.64 -4.07
N LEU A 117 3.70 19.31 -2.90
CA LEU A 117 4.47 19.05 -1.68
C LEU A 117 4.99 17.60 -1.62
N ASP A 118 4.47 16.73 -2.48
CA ASP A 118 4.71 15.28 -2.54
C ASP A 118 6.02 14.87 -3.25
N VAL A 119 6.75 15.83 -3.87
CA VAL A 119 7.90 15.52 -4.74
C VAL A 119 9.25 16.02 -4.21
N CYS A 120 9.29 16.87 -3.17
CA CYS A 120 10.54 17.52 -2.75
C CYS A 120 11.27 16.77 -1.61
N GLY A 121 11.70 15.54 -1.90
CA GLY A 121 12.63 14.74 -1.09
C GLY A 121 14.11 15.19 -1.18
N GLU A 122 14.40 16.45 -1.45
CA GLU A 122 15.77 16.95 -1.56
C GLU A 122 16.15 17.77 -0.32
N ARG A 123 17.15 17.30 0.43
CA ARG A 123 17.71 18.00 1.60
C ARG A 123 18.12 19.45 1.28
N GLY A 124 18.63 19.71 0.08
CA GLY A 124 19.00 21.04 -0.39
C GLY A 124 17.79 21.92 -0.76
N ALA A 125 16.77 21.36 -1.40
CA ALA A 125 15.55 22.09 -1.76
C ALA A 125 14.70 22.45 -0.52
N ALA A 126 14.65 21.56 0.48
CA ALA A 126 14.01 21.85 1.75
C ALA A 126 14.76 22.94 2.53
N GLU A 127 16.08 22.89 2.60
CA GLU A 127 16.88 23.92 3.26
C GLU A 127 16.77 25.27 2.54
N ALA A 128 16.88 25.29 1.20
CA ALA A 128 16.68 26.49 0.38
C ALA A 128 15.25 27.05 0.51
N PHE A 129 14.24 26.19 0.59
CA PHE A 129 12.85 26.58 0.86
C PHE A 129 12.72 27.24 2.24
N PHE A 130 13.32 26.67 3.29
CA PHE A 130 13.25 27.24 4.64
C PHE A 130 14.07 28.52 4.77
N VAL A 131 15.24 28.62 4.15
CA VAL A 131 16.04 29.86 4.05
C VAL A 131 15.23 30.94 3.33
N TRP A 132 14.64 30.61 2.18
CA TRP A 132 13.80 31.53 1.44
C TRP A 132 12.56 31.94 2.24
N ALA A 133 11.90 31.01 2.93
CA ALA A 133 10.71 31.27 3.73
C ALA A 133 11.02 32.14 4.95
N LEU A 134 12.17 31.96 5.62
CA LEU A 134 12.63 32.82 6.71
C LEU A 134 12.95 34.24 6.24
N LEU A 135 13.40 34.40 4.99
CA LEU A 135 13.76 35.69 4.40
C LEU A 135 12.55 36.44 3.76
N HIS A 136 11.52 35.72 3.33
CA HIS A 136 10.47 36.28 2.45
C HIS A 136 9.03 35.95 2.85
N ARG A 137 8.80 35.11 3.87
CA ARG A 137 7.45 34.74 4.35
C ARG A 137 7.31 35.09 5.82
N ARG A 138 6.07 35.34 6.25
CA ARG A 138 5.76 35.55 7.66
C ARG A 138 5.67 34.21 8.38
N LEU A 139 6.27 34.11 9.56
CA LEU A 139 6.37 32.87 10.31
C LEU A 139 5.03 32.54 10.99
N ASP A 140 4.47 31.37 10.66
CA ASP A 140 3.28 30.80 11.28
C ASP A 140 3.60 29.45 11.96
N GLY A 141 2.65 28.92 12.72
CA GLY A 141 2.85 27.68 13.49
C GLY A 141 3.16 26.44 12.64
N LEU A 142 2.71 26.42 11.39
CA LEU A 142 2.93 25.32 10.44
C LEU A 142 4.33 25.40 9.83
N LEU A 143 4.76 26.59 9.44
CA LEU A 143 6.12 26.85 8.94
C LEU A 143 7.15 26.62 10.05
N MET A 144 6.85 27.02 11.29
CA MET A 144 7.70 26.77 12.46
C MET A 144 7.78 25.29 12.83
N TRP A 145 6.67 24.55 12.72
CA TRP A 145 6.66 23.11 12.93
C TRP A 145 7.44 22.38 11.83
N GLY A 146 7.23 22.72 10.57
CA GLY A 146 7.96 22.14 9.43
C GLY A 146 9.46 22.40 9.51
N LEU A 147 9.85 23.61 9.91
CA LEU A 147 11.24 23.97 10.17
C LEU A 147 11.84 23.18 11.36
N ALA A 148 11.07 22.99 12.44
CA ALA A 148 11.48 22.16 13.57
C ALA A 148 11.67 20.68 13.19
N GLN A 149 10.80 20.14 12.31
CA GLN A 149 10.96 18.77 11.78
C GLN A 149 12.21 18.67 10.89
N HIS A 150 12.46 19.66 10.03
CA HIS A 150 13.66 19.70 9.19
C HIS A 150 14.95 19.73 10.02
N LEU A 151 14.98 20.54 11.09
CA LEU A 151 16.14 20.73 11.98
C LEU A 151 16.38 19.55 12.96
N ARG A 152 15.41 18.66 13.19
CA ARG A 152 15.59 17.42 13.97
C ARG A 152 16.55 16.44 13.31
N TYR A 153 16.63 16.48 11.98
CA TYR A 153 17.44 15.54 11.20
C TYR A 153 18.70 16.18 10.59
N ASN A 154 18.86 17.51 10.75
CA ASN A 154 19.96 18.31 10.18
C ASN A 154 20.57 19.28 11.22
N HIS A 155 21.17 18.72 12.28
CA HIS A 155 21.66 19.48 13.44
C HIS A 155 22.80 20.49 13.16
N GLN A 156 23.39 20.48 11.96
CA GLN A 156 24.56 21.31 11.61
C GLN A 156 24.25 22.42 10.59
N SER A 157 22.98 22.68 10.24
CA SER A 157 22.63 23.72 9.27
C SER A 157 22.62 25.14 9.86
N GLY A 158 22.99 26.15 9.06
CA GLY A 158 22.97 27.57 9.47
C GLY A 158 21.55 28.09 9.77
N VAL A 159 20.52 27.40 9.28
CA VAL A 159 19.10 27.69 9.52
C VAL A 159 18.69 27.49 10.98
N ARG A 160 19.46 26.68 11.73
CA ARG A 160 19.25 26.43 13.17
C ARG A 160 19.34 27.70 14.01
N GLU A 161 20.33 28.55 13.75
CA GLU A 161 20.56 29.77 14.55
C GLU A 161 19.43 30.80 14.39
N GLU A 162 18.81 30.86 13.22
CA GLU A 162 17.66 31.72 12.94
C GLU A 162 16.40 31.17 13.64
N TYR A 163 16.16 29.85 13.58
CA TYR A 163 15.05 29.20 14.28
C TYR A 163 15.11 29.39 15.81
N GLU A 164 16.28 29.20 16.43
CA GLU A 164 16.46 29.35 17.88
C GLU A 164 16.27 30.81 18.36
N ARG A 165 16.46 31.80 17.47
CA ARG A 165 16.20 33.22 17.75
C ARG A 165 14.72 33.58 17.68
N LEU A 166 13.97 32.89 16.83
CA LEU A 166 12.57 33.19 16.51
C LEU A 166 11.56 32.40 17.35
N LYS A 167 11.95 31.23 17.87
CA LYS A 167 11.06 30.31 18.60
C LYS A 167 10.42 30.89 19.87
N ASP A 168 11.06 31.91 20.48
CA ASP A 168 10.63 32.52 21.75
C ASP A 168 10.08 33.96 21.57
N GLY A 169 9.88 34.44 20.34
CA GLY A 169 9.38 35.79 20.03
C GLY A 169 7.85 35.94 20.11
N PRO A 170 7.30 37.18 20.16
CA PRO A 170 5.86 37.42 20.18
C PRO A 170 5.24 36.99 18.84
N GLY A 171 4.48 35.90 18.84
CA GLY A 171 3.83 35.35 17.64
C GLY A 171 2.91 36.39 16.97
N PRO A 172 3.06 36.68 15.66
CA PRO A 172 2.39 37.84 15.10
C PRO A 172 1.09 37.50 14.35
N GLU A 173 0.07 38.31 14.61
CA GLU A 173 -1.31 38.31 14.10
C GLU A 173 -1.45 38.15 12.58
N LEU A 174 -2.31 37.23 12.14
CA LEU A 174 -2.65 36.97 10.73
C LEU A 174 -2.90 38.25 9.91
N ALA A 175 -2.16 38.44 8.82
CA ALA A 175 -2.55 39.39 7.77
C ALA A 175 -3.48 38.66 6.79
N ALA A 176 -4.62 39.27 6.46
CA ALA A 176 -5.73 38.64 5.75
C ALA A 176 -5.57 38.51 4.21
N THR A 177 -4.42 38.87 3.63
CA THR A 177 -4.27 38.88 2.16
C THR A 177 -2.84 38.61 1.69
N ALA A 178 -2.72 37.78 0.64
CA ALA A 178 -1.47 37.44 -0.05
C ALA A 178 -1.01 38.56 -1.01
N PRO A 179 0.29 38.65 -1.35
CA PRO A 179 0.79 39.63 -2.33
C PRO A 179 0.50 39.21 -3.78
N ASP A 180 0.25 40.20 -4.65
CA ASP A 180 -0.04 40.01 -6.08
C ASP A 180 1.19 39.57 -6.89
N LEU A 181 0.98 38.62 -7.81
CA LEU A 181 1.94 38.23 -8.84
C LEU A 181 1.78 39.11 -10.10
N PRO A 182 2.86 39.32 -10.88
CA PRO A 182 2.76 40.12 -12.11
C PRO A 182 1.84 39.45 -13.15
N PRO A 183 1.00 40.22 -13.87
CA PRO A 183 0.06 39.68 -14.83
C PRO A 183 0.78 39.05 -16.04
N ALA A 184 0.25 37.94 -16.53
CA ALA A 184 0.83 37.20 -17.65
C ALA A 184 0.79 38.00 -18.97
N ASP A 185 1.88 37.96 -19.75
CA ASP A 185 1.92 38.47 -21.13
C ASP A 185 1.19 37.50 -22.06
N LEU A 186 -0.13 37.68 -22.15
CA LEU A 186 -1.05 36.84 -22.92
C LEU A 186 -0.76 36.85 -24.43
N ALA A 187 -0.10 37.89 -24.96
CA ALA A 187 0.25 37.97 -26.37
C ALA A 187 1.44 37.04 -26.70
N ALA A 188 2.48 37.04 -25.86
CA ALA A 188 3.60 36.12 -25.97
C ALA A 188 3.15 34.65 -25.85
N LEU A 189 2.24 34.39 -24.92
CA LEU A 189 1.67 33.06 -24.67
C LEU A 189 0.85 32.54 -25.86
N ARG A 190 0.05 33.40 -26.50
CA ARG A 190 -0.71 33.05 -27.71
C ARG A 190 0.19 32.78 -28.93
N ASN A 191 1.30 33.50 -29.07
CA ASN A 191 2.25 33.23 -30.15
C ASN A 191 2.96 31.88 -29.95
N ALA A 192 3.41 31.57 -28.73
CA ALA A 192 4.02 30.28 -28.42
C ALA A 192 3.06 29.09 -28.59
N LEU A 193 1.77 29.29 -28.28
CA LEU A 193 0.73 28.29 -28.53
C LEU A 193 0.53 27.97 -30.02
N ASN A 194 0.97 28.82 -30.95
CA ASN A 194 0.87 28.60 -32.40
C ASN A 194 2.16 28.00 -33.01
N GLN A 195 3.24 27.90 -32.24
CA GLN A 195 4.53 27.35 -32.66
C GLN A 195 4.84 26.12 -31.80
N ARG A 196 4.38 24.94 -32.24
CA ARG A 196 4.58 23.68 -31.52
C ARG A 196 5.17 22.60 -32.40
N THR A 197 5.90 21.69 -31.78
CA THR A 197 6.37 20.46 -32.44
C THR A 197 5.25 19.40 -32.48
N ALA A 198 5.48 18.30 -33.22
CA ALA A 198 4.60 17.13 -33.21
C ALA A 198 4.51 16.41 -31.84
N LEU A 199 5.28 16.87 -30.84
CA LEU A 199 5.25 16.42 -29.44
C LEU A 199 4.66 17.49 -28.50
N ASP A 200 3.98 18.50 -29.04
CA ASP A 200 3.29 19.61 -28.34
C ASP A 200 4.17 20.53 -27.47
N LEU A 201 5.49 20.45 -27.61
CA LEU A 201 6.41 21.41 -27.00
C LEU A 201 6.34 22.76 -27.74
N PHE A 202 6.20 23.86 -26.98
CA PHE A 202 6.30 25.22 -27.52
C PHE A 202 7.73 25.44 -27.97
N VAL A 203 7.89 26.05 -29.13
CA VAL A 203 9.19 26.27 -29.75
C VAL A 203 9.33 27.71 -30.22
N ASP A 204 10.57 28.19 -30.19
CA ASP A 204 11.01 29.44 -30.79
C ASP A 204 12.05 29.16 -31.90
N GLU A 205 12.73 30.20 -32.39
CA GLU A 205 13.73 30.07 -33.46
C GLU A 205 14.98 29.28 -33.04
N ASP A 206 15.21 29.11 -31.74
CA ASP A 206 16.40 28.49 -31.14
C ASP A 206 16.13 27.08 -30.57
N GLY A 207 14.88 26.68 -30.38
CA GLY A 207 14.50 25.35 -29.91
C GLY A 207 13.23 25.33 -29.07
N ALA A 208 13.20 24.54 -28.00
CA ALA A 208 12.06 24.47 -27.09
C ALA A 208 11.96 25.72 -26.19
N ASP A 209 10.85 26.45 -26.29
CA ASP A 209 10.58 27.66 -25.50
C ASP A 209 10.01 27.29 -24.13
N LEU A 210 10.94 26.99 -23.22
CA LEU A 210 10.66 26.61 -21.83
C LEU A 210 10.04 27.77 -21.03
N ALA A 211 10.30 29.02 -21.43
CA ALA A 211 9.80 30.19 -20.73
C ALA A 211 8.33 30.46 -21.03
N ALA A 212 7.88 30.20 -22.27
CA ALA A 212 6.46 30.18 -22.61
C ALA A 212 5.73 29.02 -21.92
N HIS A 213 6.37 27.85 -21.82
CA HIS A 213 5.84 26.70 -21.09
C HIS A 213 5.62 27.02 -19.59
N ALA A 214 6.60 27.64 -18.93
CA ALA A 214 6.49 28.00 -17.51
C ALA A 214 5.41 29.07 -17.25
N ARG A 215 5.28 30.07 -18.13
CA ARG A 215 4.26 31.14 -18.01
C ARG A 215 2.84 30.61 -18.18
N PHE A 216 2.64 29.61 -19.06
CA PHE A 216 1.37 28.92 -19.21
C PHE A 216 0.91 28.25 -17.90
N LEU A 217 1.81 27.53 -17.24
CA LEU A 217 1.53 26.81 -15.99
C LEU A 217 1.22 27.75 -14.81
N LEU A 218 1.93 28.87 -14.69
CA LEU A 218 1.70 29.88 -13.64
C LEU A 218 0.34 30.58 -13.77
N THR A 219 -0.10 30.83 -15.00
CA THR A 219 -1.38 31.52 -15.26
C THR A 219 -2.59 30.61 -14.95
N VAL A 220 -2.45 29.30 -15.16
CA VAL A 220 -3.46 28.29 -14.80
C VAL A 220 -3.60 28.15 -13.27
N HIS A 221 -2.49 28.27 -12.55
CA HIS A 221 -2.44 28.14 -11.10
C HIS A 221 -3.16 29.27 -10.34
N ALA A 222 -3.20 30.48 -10.89
CA ALA A 222 -3.85 31.65 -10.29
C ALA A 222 -5.39 31.62 -10.33
N LEU A 223 -5.98 30.61 -10.98
CA LEU A 223 -7.42 30.52 -11.24
C LEU A 223 -8.16 29.55 -10.29
N ILE A 224 -7.50 29.00 -9.26
CA ILE A 224 -8.04 27.95 -8.36
C ILE A 224 -8.34 28.54 -6.94
N PRO A 225 -9.55 28.40 -6.38
CA PRO A 225 -9.88 28.85 -5.03
C PRO A 225 -9.34 27.96 -3.89
N THR A 226 -9.45 28.43 -2.64
CA THR A 226 -9.00 27.73 -1.42
C THR A 226 -10.16 27.42 -0.48
N LEU A 227 -10.39 26.16 -0.14
CA LEU A 227 -11.40 25.73 0.85
C LEU A 227 -10.79 25.35 2.21
N LYS A 228 -11.56 25.59 3.28
CA LYS A 228 -11.20 25.37 4.69
C LYS A 228 -11.88 24.12 5.25
N GLY A 229 -11.10 23.25 5.90
CA GLY A 229 -11.59 22.18 6.78
C GLY A 229 -11.01 20.82 6.39
N GLY A 230 -10.08 20.29 7.20
CA GLY A 230 -9.48 18.98 6.99
C GLY A 230 -10.29 17.86 7.61
N GLU A 231 -10.56 16.83 6.82
CA GLU A 231 -10.81 15.45 7.24
C GLU A 231 -10.07 14.50 6.26
N ASP A 232 -9.67 13.33 6.75
CA ASP A 232 -8.73 12.36 6.16
C ASP A 232 -9.04 11.94 4.71
N TYR A 233 -8.35 12.55 3.75
CA TYR A 233 -8.46 12.20 2.32
C TYR A 233 -7.54 11.03 1.90
N PHE A 234 -6.61 10.61 2.76
CA PHE A 234 -5.55 9.67 2.37
C PHE A 234 -5.99 8.20 2.33
N PHE A 235 -7.13 7.85 2.93
CA PHE A 235 -7.52 6.45 3.16
C PHE A 235 -8.66 5.94 2.27
N GLU A 236 -9.40 6.78 1.56
CA GLU A 236 -10.55 6.28 0.79
C GLU A 236 -10.20 5.81 -0.63
N HIS A 237 -9.15 6.28 -1.31
CA HIS A 237 -8.99 6.01 -2.75
C HIS A 237 -7.59 5.52 -3.20
N GLN A 238 -7.15 4.35 -2.72
CA GLN A 238 -5.99 3.64 -3.30
C GLN A 238 -6.15 3.32 -4.81
N ALA A 239 -7.39 3.29 -5.32
CA ALA A 239 -7.67 3.24 -6.75
C ALA A 239 -6.96 4.36 -7.53
N HIS A 240 -6.82 5.55 -6.92
CA HIS A 240 -6.19 6.70 -7.56
C HIS A 240 -4.66 6.53 -7.72
N ALA A 241 -3.98 5.87 -6.78
CA ALA A 241 -2.56 5.54 -6.94
C ALA A 241 -2.33 4.57 -8.12
N GLN A 242 -3.27 3.67 -8.36
CA GLN A 242 -3.24 2.71 -9.48
C GLN A 242 -3.61 3.38 -10.81
N GLU A 243 -4.50 4.37 -10.79
CA GLU A 243 -4.74 5.26 -11.94
C GLU A 243 -3.50 6.08 -12.30
N ILE A 244 -2.75 6.56 -11.31
CA ILE A 244 -1.48 7.25 -11.51
C ILE A 244 -0.43 6.28 -12.08
N HIS A 245 -0.31 5.05 -11.56
CA HIS A 245 0.55 4.01 -12.14
C HIS A 245 0.17 3.71 -13.60
N ARG A 246 -1.13 3.63 -13.89
CA ARG A 246 -1.69 3.44 -15.23
C ARG A 246 -1.35 4.58 -16.17
N ALA A 247 -1.52 5.82 -15.72
CA ALA A 247 -1.17 7.02 -16.49
C ALA A 247 0.33 7.06 -16.83
N ARG A 248 1.20 6.68 -15.89
CA ARG A 248 2.66 6.65 -16.08
C ARG A 248 3.12 5.63 -17.13
N ALA A 249 2.63 4.39 -17.08
CA ALA A 249 2.98 3.39 -18.10
C ALA A 249 2.35 3.70 -19.47
N LEU A 250 1.14 4.27 -19.49
CA LEU A 250 0.50 4.74 -20.73
C LEU A 250 1.25 5.91 -21.37
N TYR A 251 2.05 6.69 -20.63
CA TYR A 251 2.78 7.84 -21.16
C TYR A 251 3.73 7.53 -22.33
N GLY A 252 4.08 6.25 -22.55
CA GLY A 252 4.83 5.84 -23.75
C GLY A 252 4.67 4.39 -24.18
N GLY A 253 3.68 3.66 -23.66
CA GLY A 253 3.51 2.21 -23.82
C GLY A 253 2.07 1.74 -23.67
N ALA A 254 1.88 0.42 -23.69
CA ALA A 254 0.62 -0.18 -23.30
C ALA A 254 0.62 -0.45 -21.79
N PHE A 255 -0.53 -0.37 -21.16
CA PHE A 255 -0.73 -0.70 -19.76
C PHE A 255 -1.50 -2.01 -19.62
N HIS A 256 -1.22 -2.77 -18.57
CA HIS A 256 -2.00 -3.95 -18.21
C HIS A 256 -2.50 -3.77 -16.79
N GLY A 257 -3.81 -3.87 -16.56
CA GLY A 257 -4.47 -3.66 -15.27
C GLY A 257 -3.99 -4.60 -14.16
N GLY A 258 -3.18 -5.61 -14.49
CA GLY A 258 -2.51 -6.50 -13.55
C GLY A 258 -3.47 -7.48 -12.86
N MET A 259 -4.78 -7.30 -13.06
CA MET A 259 -5.82 -7.96 -12.30
C MET A 259 -6.84 -8.74 -13.12
N THR A 260 -6.39 -9.80 -13.80
CA THR A 260 -7.25 -10.79 -14.46
C THR A 260 -7.74 -11.87 -13.46
N PRO A 261 -9.06 -12.07 -13.30
CA PRO A 261 -9.64 -13.23 -12.61
C PRO A 261 -9.31 -14.57 -13.29
N ALA A 262 -9.56 -15.68 -12.59
CA ALA A 262 -9.43 -17.02 -13.18
C ALA A 262 -10.38 -17.20 -14.37
N GLY A 263 -9.82 -17.51 -15.54
CA GLY A 263 -10.57 -17.76 -16.77
C GLY A 263 -10.84 -16.52 -17.65
N ASP A 264 -10.40 -15.32 -17.24
CA ASP A 264 -10.56 -14.12 -18.05
C ASP A 264 -9.46 -13.95 -19.11
N ASP A 265 -9.81 -13.29 -20.22
CA ASP A 265 -8.91 -13.02 -21.34
C ASP A 265 -7.96 -11.86 -21.01
N PRO A 266 -6.63 -12.09 -20.86
CA PRO A 266 -5.68 -11.04 -20.53
C PRO A 266 -5.66 -9.85 -21.50
N ARG A 267 -6.14 -10.04 -22.74
CA ARG A 267 -6.21 -8.97 -23.75
C ARG A 267 -7.19 -7.86 -23.36
N ARG A 268 -8.18 -8.17 -22.51
CA ARG A 268 -9.20 -7.20 -22.05
C ARG A 268 -8.69 -6.24 -20.99
N GLU A 269 -7.65 -6.65 -20.27
CA GLU A 269 -7.00 -5.84 -19.22
C GLU A 269 -5.96 -4.88 -19.79
N VAL A 270 -5.77 -4.89 -21.12
CA VAL A 270 -4.73 -4.14 -21.79
C VAL A 270 -5.30 -2.83 -22.29
N GLU A 271 -4.71 -1.79 -21.75
CA GLU A 271 -5.06 -0.43 -22.05
C GLU A 271 -3.99 0.23 -22.89
N VAL A 272 -4.43 0.99 -23.87
CA VAL A 272 -3.55 1.68 -24.80
C VAL A 272 -4.16 3.05 -25.02
N ARG A 273 -3.32 4.08 -25.06
CA ARG A 273 -3.82 5.41 -25.38
C ARG A 273 -4.49 5.40 -26.75
N ALA A 274 -5.63 6.07 -26.85
CA ALA A 274 -6.43 6.11 -28.08
C ALA A 274 -5.65 6.69 -29.27
N ASP A 275 -4.76 7.67 -29.03
CA ASP A 275 -3.94 8.31 -30.07
C ASP A 275 -2.84 7.39 -30.64
N LEU A 276 -2.50 6.29 -29.97
CA LEU A 276 -1.59 5.28 -30.50
C LEU A 276 -2.29 4.32 -31.47
N GLU A 277 -3.63 4.34 -31.55
CA GLU A 277 -4.43 3.53 -32.48
C GLU A 277 -4.00 2.05 -32.51
N PRO A 278 -4.26 1.28 -31.44
CA PRO A 278 -3.91 -0.13 -31.37
C PRO A 278 -4.59 -0.91 -32.49
N SER A 279 -3.78 -1.64 -33.27
CA SER A 279 -4.24 -2.47 -34.38
C SER A 279 -4.46 -3.93 -33.96
N THR A 280 -3.56 -4.47 -33.12
CA THR A 280 -3.67 -5.82 -32.57
C THR A 280 -3.06 -5.88 -31.17
N ILE A 281 -3.67 -6.68 -30.29
CA ILE A 281 -3.15 -7.05 -28.98
C ILE A 281 -2.92 -8.55 -29.00
N ALA A 282 -1.67 -8.97 -28.80
CA ALA A 282 -1.26 -10.36 -28.81
C ALA A 282 -0.70 -10.74 -27.44
N VAL A 283 -1.06 -11.93 -26.98
CA VAL A 283 -0.49 -12.56 -25.78
C VAL A 283 0.59 -13.52 -26.24
N GLU A 284 1.83 -13.28 -25.83
CA GLU A 284 2.95 -14.18 -26.08
C GLU A 284 3.17 -15.03 -24.81
N PRO A 285 3.05 -16.36 -24.87
CA PRO A 285 3.27 -17.22 -23.71
C PRO A 285 4.73 -17.12 -23.23
N ALA A 286 4.91 -17.14 -21.92
CA ALA A 286 6.20 -17.20 -21.25
C ALA A 286 6.29 -18.47 -20.38
N ALA A 287 7.44 -18.69 -19.74
CA ALA A 287 7.66 -19.90 -18.95
C ALA A 287 6.75 -19.96 -17.70
N ALA A 288 6.36 -21.18 -17.30
CA ALA A 288 5.65 -21.47 -16.04
C ALA A 288 4.33 -20.71 -15.83
N GLY A 289 3.41 -20.75 -16.81
CA GLY A 289 2.07 -20.15 -16.68
C GLY A 289 2.06 -18.62 -16.73
N ARG A 290 3.13 -18.02 -17.25
CA ARG A 290 3.27 -16.58 -17.44
C ARG A 290 3.04 -16.20 -18.90
N TYR A 291 2.84 -14.90 -19.15
CA TYR A 291 2.69 -14.35 -20.48
C TYR A 291 3.20 -12.92 -20.54
N ARG A 292 3.47 -12.44 -21.76
CA ARG A 292 3.69 -11.03 -22.07
C ARG A 292 2.58 -10.55 -23.00
N VAL A 293 2.23 -9.28 -22.90
CA VAL A 293 1.28 -8.67 -23.83
C VAL A 293 1.98 -7.68 -24.73
N LYS A 294 1.81 -7.91 -26.04
CA LYS A 294 2.34 -7.06 -27.09
C LYS A 294 1.21 -6.34 -27.80
N VAL A 295 1.40 -5.04 -28.00
CA VAL A 295 0.44 -4.18 -28.69
C VAL A 295 1.10 -3.65 -29.96
N ALA A 296 0.50 -3.95 -31.11
CA ALA A 296 0.91 -3.34 -32.37
C ALA A 296 0.09 -2.07 -32.62
N THR A 297 0.75 -0.98 -32.91
CA THR A 297 0.18 0.34 -33.22
C THR A 297 0.54 0.73 -34.65
N ARG A 298 -0.02 1.82 -35.18
CA ARG A 298 0.41 2.36 -36.49
C ARG A 298 1.87 2.85 -36.49
N SER A 299 2.36 3.23 -35.31
CA SER A 299 3.71 3.79 -35.10
C SER A 299 4.76 2.75 -34.67
N GLY A 300 4.39 1.48 -34.44
CA GLY A 300 5.33 0.43 -34.08
C GLY A 300 4.73 -0.67 -33.21
N LYS A 301 5.58 -1.33 -32.42
CA LYS A 301 5.19 -2.37 -31.46
C LYS A 301 5.58 -1.92 -30.06
N LEU A 302 4.66 -2.05 -29.12
CA LEU A 302 4.82 -1.72 -27.72
C LEU A 302 4.55 -2.96 -26.88
N TRP A 303 5.12 -3.00 -25.69
CA TRP A 303 4.83 -4.03 -24.70
C TRP A 303 4.00 -3.44 -23.57
N ALA A 304 3.15 -4.27 -22.97
CA ALA A 304 2.39 -3.87 -21.80
C ALA A 304 3.26 -3.91 -20.53
N SER A 305 2.94 -3.01 -19.61
CA SER A 305 3.49 -2.93 -18.26
C SER A 305 2.40 -2.54 -17.26
N ALA A 306 2.54 -2.92 -15.99
CA ALA A 306 1.66 -2.55 -14.89
C ALA A 306 2.12 -1.30 -14.11
N SER A 307 3.29 -0.74 -14.40
CA SER A 307 3.72 0.53 -13.79
C SER A 307 4.62 1.36 -14.69
N ASP A 308 5.75 0.78 -15.11
CA ASP A 308 6.81 1.51 -15.82
C ASP A 308 7.14 0.84 -17.16
N PRO A 309 7.31 1.58 -18.27
CA PRO A 309 7.66 0.99 -19.55
C PRO A 309 9.01 0.26 -19.49
N LEU A 310 9.00 -1.07 -19.67
CA LEU A 310 10.20 -1.91 -19.68
C LEU A 310 10.58 -2.31 -21.12
N PRO A 311 11.84 -2.16 -21.54
CA PRO A 311 12.33 -2.75 -22.79
C PRO A 311 12.14 -4.27 -22.78
N GLY A 312 11.46 -4.80 -23.80
CA GLY A 312 11.10 -6.23 -23.87
C GLY A 312 9.81 -6.62 -23.16
N GLY A 313 9.16 -5.68 -22.45
CA GLY A 313 7.87 -5.90 -21.78
C GLY A 313 7.96 -6.55 -20.41
N GLN A 314 6.87 -6.46 -19.66
CA GLN A 314 6.71 -7.12 -18.36
C GLN A 314 6.09 -8.51 -18.54
N GLU A 315 6.47 -9.45 -17.68
CA GLU A 315 5.81 -10.75 -17.57
C GLU A 315 4.69 -10.69 -16.54
N PHE A 316 3.50 -11.13 -16.97
CA PHE A 316 2.32 -11.30 -16.14
C PHE A 316 2.12 -12.80 -15.86
N ALA A 317 1.35 -13.14 -14.83
CA ALA A 317 1.01 -14.52 -14.53
C ALA A 317 -0.50 -14.74 -14.74
N LEU A 318 -0.85 -15.91 -15.29
CA LEU A 318 -2.24 -16.37 -15.32
C LEU A 318 -2.68 -16.71 -13.91
N ALA A 319 -3.90 -16.34 -13.51
CA ALA A 319 -4.45 -16.61 -12.19
C ALA A 319 -4.30 -18.09 -11.78
N ALA A 320 -4.11 -18.33 -10.48
CA ALA A 320 -4.07 -19.67 -9.91
C ALA A 320 -5.50 -20.23 -9.77
N GLU A 321 -5.73 -21.41 -10.33
CA GLU A 321 -7.05 -22.07 -10.44
C GLU A 321 -7.61 -22.65 -9.13
N ALA A 322 -6.80 -22.73 -8.07
CA ALA A 322 -7.23 -23.38 -6.83
C ALA A 322 -8.15 -22.48 -6.00
N ASP A 323 -9.08 -23.09 -5.26
CA ASP A 323 -9.80 -22.43 -4.17
C ASP A 323 -8.89 -22.22 -2.94
N PRO A 324 -9.23 -21.31 -2.02
CA PRO A 324 -8.57 -21.20 -0.72
C PRO A 324 -8.60 -22.54 0.04
N PRO A 325 -7.64 -22.84 0.93
CA PRO A 325 -7.67 -24.06 1.74
C PRO A 325 -9.00 -24.20 2.51
N ASP A 326 -9.64 -25.37 2.53
CA ASP A 326 -11.00 -25.51 3.07
C ASP A 326 -11.08 -25.16 4.57
N TRP A 327 -9.97 -25.36 5.30
CA TRP A 327 -9.89 -25.02 6.73
C TRP A 327 -10.10 -23.52 7.00
N THR A 328 -9.90 -22.64 6.01
CA THR A 328 -10.20 -21.20 6.13
C THR A 328 -11.66 -20.93 6.52
N ARG A 329 -12.59 -21.79 6.10
CA ARG A 329 -14.02 -21.64 6.44
C ARG A 329 -14.34 -21.86 7.92
N ASP A 330 -13.45 -22.54 8.64
CA ASP A 330 -13.58 -22.79 10.08
C ASP A 330 -12.57 -21.99 10.91
N ALA A 331 -11.76 -21.14 10.26
CA ALA A 331 -10.70 -20.40 10.92
C ALA A 331 -11.26 -19.31 11.84
N VAL A 332 -10.62 -19.14 13.00
CA VAL A 332 -10.77 -18.00 13.89
C VAL A 332 -9.34 -17.58 14.26
N VAL A 333 -8.95 -16.39 13.81
CA VAL A 333 -7.58 -15.90 13.87
C VAL A 333 -7.39 -15.07 15.14
N TYR A 334 -6.29 -15.28 15.84
CA TYR A 334 -5.83 -14.41 16.92
C TYR A 334 -4.52 -13.74 16.50
N GLN A 335 -4.54 -12.42 16.37
CA GLN A 335 -3.39 -11.63 15.96
C GLN A 335 -2.57 -11.19 17.17
N VAL A 336 -1.27 -11.48 17.15
CA VAL A 336 -0.35 -11.21 18.23
C VAL A 336 0.84 -10.39 17.76
N MET A 337 1.07 -9.28 18.46
CA MET A 337 2.33 -8.56 18.37
C MET A 337 3.28 -9.07 19.45
N VAL A 338 4.33 -9.78 19.05
CA VAL A 338 5.18 -10.57 19.97
C VAL A 338 5.76 -9.71 21.10
N ASP A 339 6.34 -8.54 20.77
CA ASP A 339 6.92 -7.60 21.74
C ASP A 339 5.93 -7.12 22.81
N ARG A 340 4.62 -7.15 22.51
CA ARG A 340 3.56 -6.53 23.32
C ARG A 340 2.67 -7.52 24.06
N PHE A 341 2.86 -8.82 23.84
CA PHE A 341 1.92 -9.82 24.34
C PHE A 341 2.28 -10.39 25.71
N ALA A 342 3.40 -11.09 25.84
CA ALA A 342 3.78 -11.74 27.09
C ALA A 342 5.27 -12.11 27.14
N ARG A 343 5.76 -12.35 28.36
CA ARG A 343 7.10 -12.89 28.63
C ARG A 343 6.95 -14.13 29.52
N SER A 344 7.81 -15.13 29.34
CA SER A 344 7.85 -16.29 30.24
C SER A 344 8.52 -15.99 31.58
N ASP A 345 9.32 -14.92 31.66
CA ASP A 345 10.15 -14.57 32.82
C ASP A 345 9.57 -13.45 33.69
N GLY A 346 8.36 -12.97 33.41
CA GLY A 346 7.70 -11.93 34.21
C GLY A 346 6.66 -11.12 33.45
N ALA A 347 6.20 -10.04 34.07
CA ALA A 347 5.28 -9.09 33.46
C ALA A 347 5.99 -8.16 32.45
N LEU A 348 5.25 -7.72 31.43
CA LEU A 348 5.70 -6.61 30.58
C LEU A 348 5.77 -5.31 31.40
N PRO A 349 6.65 -4.36 31.04
CA PRO A 349 6.70 -3.07 31.71
C PRO A 349 5.40 -2.30 31.48
N ALA A 350 5.09 -1.38 32.40
CA ALA A 350 3.94 -0.50 32.28
C ALA A 350 4.01 0.30 30.97
N PRO A 351 2.86 0.63 30.34
CA PRO A 351 2.80 1.41 29.11
C PRO A 351 3.62 2.72 29.19
N GLY A 352 4.72 2.77 28.45
CA GLY A 352 5.58 3.92 28.27
C GLY A 352 5.35 4.59 26.91
N SER A 353 6.44 4.89 26.20
CA SER A 353 6.37 5.34 24.81
C SER A 353 5.75 4.25 23.93
N SER A 354 4.89 4.66 22.99
CA SER A 354 4.24 3.75 22.05
C SER A 354 5.25 2.99 21.16
N THR A 355 6.43 3.57 20.92
CA THR A 355 7.53 2.98 20.12
C THR A 355 8.61 2.27 20.96
N ALA A 356 8.45 2.20 22.28
CA ALA A 356 9.40 1.48 23.14
C ALA A 356 9.35 -0.04 22.90
N LEU A 357 10.44 -0.74 23.22
CA LEU A 357 10.46 -2.19 23.30
C LEU A 357 9.94 -2.63 24.67
N TYR A 358 8.91 -3.48 24.70
CA TYR A 358 8.34 -4.00 25.94
C TYR A 358 8.90 -5.38 26.30
N GLY A 359 9.52 -6.07 25.33
CA GLY A 359 10.30 -7.27 25.55
C GLY A 359 9.46 -8.54 25.66
N GLY A 360 8.29 -8.57 25.04
CA GLY A 360 7.55 -9.81 24.82
C GLY A 360 8.33 -10.80 23.94
N THR A 361 8.05 -12.09 24.10
CA THR A 361 8.84 -13.19 23.53
C THR A 361 7.95 -14.28 22.95
N LEU A 362 8.50 -15.11 22.05
CA LEU A 362 7.75 -16.23 21.44
C LEU A 362 7.40 -17.32 22.48
N ASP A 363 8.26 -17.57 23.46
CA ASP A 363 7.93 -18.47 24.58
C ASP A 363 6.81 -17.87 25.44
N GLY A 364 6.76 -16.54 25.62
CA GLY A 364 5.64 -15.86 26.28
C GLY A 364 4.31 -16.06 25.54
N VAL A 365 4.31 -16.00 24.20
CA VAL A 365 3.12 -16.34 23.39
C VAL A 365 2.73 -17.80 23.58
N ARG A 366 3.70 -18.72 23.55
CA ARG A 366 3.47 -20.16 23.73
C ARG A 366 2.79 -20.47 25.05
N ASP A 367 3.23 -19.83 26.13
CA ASP A 367 2.71 -20.07 27.48
C ASP A 367 1.24 -19.62 27.64
N HIS A 368 0.71 -18.84 26.69
CA HIS A 368 -0.67 -18.34 26.69
C HIS A 368 -1.53 -18.89 25.54
N LEU A 369 -1.09 -19.97 24.86
CA LEU A 369 -1.90 -20.63 23.83
C LEU A 369 -3.26 -21.13 24.37
N ASP A 370 -3.35 -21.51 25.64
CA ASP A 370 -4.61 -21.95 26.26
C ASP A 370 -5.61 -20.79 26.42
N HIS A 371 -5.13 -19.56 26.68
CA HIS A 371 -5.97 -18.35 26.66
C HIS A 371 -6.55 -18.13 25.27
N ILE A 372 -5.69 -18.21 24.24
CA ILE A 372 -6.09 -18.01 22.84
C ILE A 372 -7.12 -19.08 22.41
N ALA A 373 -6.84 -20.36 22.72
CA ALA A 373 -7.75 -21.46 22.42
C ALA A 373 -9.10 -21.32 23.13
N SER A 374 -9.14 -20.73 24.33
CA SER A 374 -10.39 -20.50 25.08
C SER A 374 -11.39 -19.58 24.36
N LEU A 375 -10.89 -18.72 23.45
CA LEU A 375 -11.68 -17.83 22.60
C LEU A 375 -12.25 -18.55 21.36
N GLY A 376 -11.95 -19.83 21.18
CA GLY A 376 -12.26 -20.59 19.96
C GLY A 376 -11.28 -20.33 18.81
N CYS A 377 -10.21 -19.56 19.04
CA CYS A 377 -9.18 -19.29 18.04
C CYS A 377 -8.39 -20.57 17.74
N ASN A 378 -8.30 -20.91 16.45
CA ASN A 378 -7.56 -22.06 15.94
C ASN A 378 -6.47 -21.65 14.92
N VAL A 379 -6.26 -20.35 14.73
CA VAL A 379 -5.17 -19.80 13.91
C VAL A 379 -4.49 -18.69 14.72
N LEU A 380 -3.17 -18.76 14.84
CA LEU A 380 -2.32 -17.73 15.41
C LEU A 380 -1.67 -16.96 14.27
N TRP A 381 -1.83 -15.64 14.23
CA TRP A 381 -1.07 -14.76 13.33
C TRP A 381 -0.08 -13.93 14.14
N LEU A 382 1.20 -14.08 13.84
CA LEU A 382 2.26 -13.27 14.43
C LEU A 382 2.61 -12.11 13.49
N THR A 383 2.71 -10.89 14.02
CA THR A 383 3.41 -9.77 13.36
C THR A 383 4.85 -10.16 13.02
N PRO A 384 5.61 -9.39 12.21
CA PRO A 384 6.92 -9.82 11.72
C PRO A 384 7.84 -10.33 12.83
N VAL A 385 8.37 -11.54 12.63
CA VAL A 385 9.28 -12.24 13.56
C VAL A 385 10.73 -12.16 13.12
N HIS A 386 10.99 -11.54 11.96
CA HIS A 386 12.32 -11.34 11.39
C HIS A 386 13.19 -10.43 12.26
N GLN A 387 14.50 -10.61 12.17
CA GLN A 387 15.46 -9.67 12.76
C GLN A 387 15.17 -8.24 12.31
N THR A 388 15.06 -7.33 13.27
CA THR A 388 14.63 -5.94 13.05
C THR A 388 15.23 -5.00 14.10
N PRO A 389 15.45 -3.71 13.81
CA PRO A 389 15.82 -2.74 14.83
C PRO A 389 14.60 -2.15 15.57
N SER A 390 13.40 -2.24 15.00
CA SER A 390 12.19 -1.64 15.56
C SER A 390 11.44 -2.57 16.52
N HIS A 391 10.35 -2.06 17.09
CA HIS A 391 9.37 -2.82 17.85
C HIS A 391 8.34 -3.53 16.96
N HIS A 392 8.15 -3.09 15.71
CA HIS A 392 7.10 -3.57 14.81
C HIS A 392 7.58 -4.63 13.82
N GLY A 393 8.85 -4.60 13.43
CA GLY A 393 9.46 -5.63 12.60
C GLY A 393 9.36 -5.45 11.08
N TYR A 394 8.51 -4.56 10.58
CA TYR A 394 8.41 -4.24 9.14
C TYR A 394 9.71 -3.73 8.48
N ASP A 395 10.62 -3.12 9.23
CA ASP A 395 11.97 -2.71 8.79
C ASP A 395 13.00 -3.83 8.99
N HIS A 396 12.65 -5.06 8.61
CA HIS A 396 13.48 -6.24 8.79
C HIS A 396 14.85 -6.14 8.09
N GLU A 397 15.85 -6.77 8.68
CA GLU A 397 17.25 -6.73 8.22
C GLU A 397 17.69 -8.01 7.50
N ASP A 398 16.91 -9.09 7.63
CA ASP A 398 17.20 -10.40 7.06
C ASP A 398 15.92 -11.24 6.94
N PHE A 399 15.65 -11.78 5.76
CA PHE A 399 14.47 -12.61 5.50
C PHE A 399 14.50 -14.00 6.14
N PHE A 400 15.65 -14.47 6.62
CA PHE A 400 15.85 -15.86 7.06
C PHE A 400 16.18 -15.99 8.56
N LYS A 401 16.29 -14.89 9.29
CA LYS A 401 16.65 -14.90 10.72
C LYS A 401 15.49 -14.46 11.59
N VAL A 402 15.19 -15.25 12.61
CA VAL A 402 14.26 -14.86 13.67
C VAL A 402 14.92 -13.82 14.58
N GLU A 403 14.13 -12.84 15.02
CA GLU A 403 14.54 -11.80 15.95
C GLU A 403 15.11 -12.39 17.26
N PRO A 404 16.40 -12.14 17.57
CA PRO A 404 17.03 -12.66 18.78
C PRO A 404 16.33 -12.24 20.07
N ARG A 405 15.78 -11.02 20.14
CA ARG A 405 15.02 -10.52 21.30
C ARG A 405 13.79 -11.37 21.62
N TYR A 406 13.23 -12.06 20.64
CA TYR A 406 12.07 -12.94 20.81
C TYR A 406 12.42 -14.37 21.23
N GLY A 407 13.72 -14.69 21.34
CA GLY A 407 14.23 -16.02 21.64
C GLY A 407 14.80 -16.79 20.43
N GLY A 408 14.79 -16.18 19.25
CA GLY A 408 15.38 -16.74 18.03
C GLY A 408 14.68 -18.00 17.50
N ASP A 409 15.37 -18.72 16.62
CA ASP A 409 14.80 -19.83 15.83
C ASP A 409 14.23 -20.95 16.70
N ALA A 410 14.90 -21.27 17.81
CA ALA A 410 14.49 -22.32 18.72
C ALA A 410 13.16 -21.99 19.42
N ALA A 411 12.90 -20.73 19.76
CA ALA A 411 11.65 -20.31 20.38
C ALA A 411 10.48 -20.37 19.37
N LEU A 412 10.73 -19.97 18.12
CA LEU A 412 9.71 -20.02 17.08
C LEU A 412 9.27 -21.47 16.78
N LYS A 413 10.22 -22.39 16.63
CA LYS A 413 9.92 -23.82 16.42
C LYS A 413 9.08 -24.39 17.55
N ARG A 414 9.47 -24.14 18.81
CA ARG A 414 8.69 -24.59 19.98
C ARG A 414 7.27 -24.03 20.00
N LEU A 415 7.09 -22.76 19.64
CA LEU A 415 5.77 -22.13 19.58
C LEU A 415 4.88 -22.81 18.53
N ILE A 416 5.41 -23.00 17.31
CA ILE A 416 4.67 -23.64 16.20
C ILE A 416 4.31 -25.09 16.56
N GLU A 417 5.26 -25.87 17.07
CA GLU A 417 5.01 -27.24 17.54
C GLU A 417 3.92 -27.27 18.63
N SER A 418 3.98 -26.36 19.61
CA SER A 418 3.00 -26.29 20.70
C SER A 418 1.60 -25.87 20.22
N ALA A 419 1.52 -25.03 19.19
CA ALA A 419 0.28 -24.65 18.53
C ALA A 419 -0.30 -25.84 17.74
N HIS A 420 0.53 -26.55 16.97
CA HIS A 420 0.12 -27.72 16.20
C HIS A 420 -0.40 -28.85 17.08
N VAL A 421 0.22 -29.11 18.25
CA VAL A 421 -0.26 -30.09 19.24
C VAL A 421 -1.69 -29.78 19.72
N ARG A 422 -2.08 -28.49 19.70
CA ARG A 422 -3.44 -28.02 20.06
C ARG A 422 -4.40 -27.98 18.86
N GLY A 423 -3.97 -28.44 17.68
CA GLY A 423 -4.73 -28.32 16.44
C GLY A 423 -4.83 -26.89 15.91
N MET A 424 -3.99 -25.97 16.40
CA MET A 424 -3.92 -24.59 15.92
C MET A 424 -2.95 -24.50 14.75
N ARG A 425 -3.21 -23.56 13.84
CA ARG A 425 -2.30 -23.19 12.74
C ARG A 425 -1.53 -21.92 13.06
N VAL A 426 -0.36 -21.72 12.44
CA VAL A 426 0.45 -20.50 12.62
C VAL A 426 0.70 -19.82 11.29
N LEU A 427 0.30 -18.55 11.19
CA LEU A 427 0.61 -17.64 10.09
C LEU A 427 1.71 -16.68 10.52
N LEU A 428 2.72 -16.50 9.66
CA LEU A 428 3.80 -15.55 9.88
C LEU A 428 3.65 -14.35 8.94
N ASP A 429 3.88 -13.15 9.46
CA ASP A 429 3.98 -11.96 8.63
C ASP A 429 5.17 -12.04 7.68
N PHE A 430 4.94 -11.68 6.42
CA PHE A 430 5.92 -11.68 5.35
C PHE A 430 5.82 -10.36 4.60
N VAL A 431 6.95 -9.65 4.49
CA VAL A 431 7.01 -8.27 3.99
C VAL A 431 7.81 -8.22 2.68
N PRO A 432 7.19 -8.54 1.52
CA PRO A 432 7.89 -8.60 0.24
C PRO A 432 8.01 -7.25 -0.50
N ASN A 433 7.28 -6.21 -0.07
CA ASN A 433 7.30 -4.91 -0.76
C ASN A 433 8.60 -4.14 -0.53
N HIS A 434 9.10 -4.18 0.69
CA HIS A 434 10.19 -3.33 1.15
C HIS A 434 11.02 -4.06 2.20
N THR A 435 12.23 -3.58 2.47
CA THR A 435 13.06 -4.05 3.60
C THR A 435 13.37 -2.88 4.52
N GLY A 436 14.01 -3.11 5.66
CA GLY A 436 14.66 -2.03 6.41
C GLY A 436 15.92 -1.51 5.71
N ARG A 437 16.33 -0.26 5.99
CA ARG A 437 17.65 0.28 5.55
C ARG A 437 18.84 -0.53 6.06
N GLY A 438 18.69 -1.21 7.20
CA GLY A 438 19.71 -2.10 7.76
C GLY A 438 19.86 -3.43 7.00
N HIS A 439 18.92 -3.74 6.10
CA HIS A 439 18.90 -5.01 5.39
C HIS A 439 20.18 -5.23 4.58
N HIS A 440 20.73 -6.44 4.63
CA HIS A 440 22.01 -6.74 3.96
C HIS A 440 21.93 -6.49 2.45
N LEU A 441 20.84 -6.92 1.79
CA LEU A 441 20.60 -6.60 0.37
C LEU A 441 20.62 -5.10 0.07
N PHE A 442 20.03 -4.25 0.92
CA PHE A 442 20.00 -2.81 0.68
C PHE A 442 21.38 -2.17 0.89
N ARG A 443 22.11 -2.62 1.90
CA ARG A 443 23.50 -2.17 2.13
C ARG A 443 24.39 -2.53 0.95
N ASP A 444 24.25 -3.74 0.43
CA ASP A 444 24.98 -4.20 -0.77
C ASP A 444 24.56 -3.40 -2.01
N ALA A 445 23.26 -3.14 -2.19
CA ALA A 445 22.72 -2.33 -3.27
C ALA A 445 23.35 -0.93 -3.30
N VAL A 446 23.42 -0.26 -2.15
CA VAL A 446 23.99 1.09 -2.00
C VAL A 446 25.51 1.09 -2.17
N ALA A 447 26.21 0.08 -1.65
CA ALA A 447 27.67 0.05 -1.65
C ALA A 447 28.28 -0.42 -2.98
N GLN A 448 27.63 -1.36 -3.67
CA GLN A 448 28.23 -2.10 -4.79
C GLN A 448 27.66 -1.69 -6.15
N GLY A 449 26.41 -1.20 -6.21
CA GLY A 449 25.76 -0.88 -7.48
C GLY A 449 25.48 -2.13 -8.34
N GLY A 450 25.33 -1.93 -9.65
CA GLY A 450 25.15 -3.03 -10.62
C GLY A 450 23.99 -3.97 -10.27
N GLU A 451 24.23 -5.26 -10.35
CA GLU A 451 23.26 -6.31 -9.99
C GLU A 451 22.71 -6.20 -8.56
N ALA A 452 23.49 -5.71 -7.60
CA ALA A 452 23.01 -5.53 -6.23
C ALA A 452 21.98 -4.39 -6.16
N ALA A 453 22.18 -3.32 -6.94
CA ALA A 453 21.23 -2.21 -7.02
C ALA A 453 19.90 -2.61 -7.68
N GLU A 454 19.90 -3.62 -8.56
CA GLU A 454 18.68 -4.10 -9.24
C GLU A 454 17.66 -4.75 -8.30
N PHE A 455 18.06 -5.14 -7.08
CA PHE A 455 17.12 -5.62 -6.06
C PHE A 455 16.12 -4.55 -5.60
N TYR A 456 16.47 -3.27 -5.75
CA TYR A 456 15.68 -2.14 -5.28
C TYR A 456 15.37 -1.16 -6.41
N ARG A 457 14.38 -0.29 -6.18
CA ARG A 457 13.96 0.70 -7.16
C ARG A 457 14.64 2.05 -6.91
N PHE A 458 15.76 2.29 -7.59
CA PHE A 458 16.45 3.58 -7.56
C PHE A 458 15.94 4.54 -8.64
N TRP A 459 15.62 5.77 -8.24
CA TRP A 459 15.41 6.90 -9.17
C TRP A 459 16.76 7.44 -9.66
N GLN A 460 17.70 7.57 -8.72
CA GLN A 460 19.09 7.93 -8.98
C GLN A 460 19.95 7.24 -7.92
N TRP A 461 20.66 6.21 -8.34
CA TRP A 461 21.56 5.47 -7.45
C TRP A 461 22.75 6.35 -7.01
N PRO A 462 23.22 6.22 -5.75
CA PRO A 462 22.65 5.42 -4.67
C PRO A 462 21.65 6.17 -3.78
N HIS A 463 21.42 7.46 -4.03
CA HIS A 463 20.85 8.37 -3.04
C HIS A 463 19.33 8.47 -3.07
N TYR A 464 18.70 8.23 -4.22
CA TYR A 464 17.26 8.38 -4.42
C TYR A 464 16.65 7.06 -4.85
N TYR A 465 15.76 6.54 -4.02
CA TYR A 465 15.08 5.26 -4.19
C TYR A 465 13.64 5.35 -3.74
N ARG A 466 12.80 4.46 -4.26
CA ARG A 466 11.41 4.32 -3.83
C ARG A 466 11.36 3.71 -2.43
N CYS A 467 10.38 4.16 -1.66
CA CYS A 467 10.19 3.75 -0.28
C CYS A 467 8.69 3.53 -0.03
N PHE A 468 8.37 2.60 0.86
CA PHE A 468 6.99 2.39 1.28
C PHE A 468 6.43 3.67 1.91
N ALA A 469 5.36 4.22 1.34
CA ALA A 469 4.70 5.44 1.80
C ALA A 469 5.68 6.60 2.11
N ASP A 470 6.73 6.73 1.30
CA ASP A 470 7.81 7.72 1.45
C ASP A 470 8.61 7.65 2.76
N VAL A 471 8.42 6.57 3.52
CA VAL A 471 9.19 6.28 4.72
C VAL A 471 10.58 5.82 4.29
N ILE A 472 11.54 6.75 4.24
CA ILE A 472 12.90 6.50 3.73
C ILE A 472 13.62 5.31 4.41
N SER A 473 13.22 4.92 5.61
CA SER A 473 13.75 3.73 6.30
C SER A 473 13.30 2.39 5.70
N LEU A 474 12.34 2.41 4.78
CA LEU A 474 11.68 1.25 4.17
C LEU A 474 11.86 1.23 2.63
N PRO A 475 13.09 1.03 2.11
CA PRO A 475 13.36 0.96 0.67
C PRO A 475 12.56 -0.16 -0.03
N GLU A 476 11.93 0.17 -1.14
CA GLU A 476 11.11 -0.76 -1.95
C GLU A 476 11.98 -1.69 -2.80
N LEU A 477 11.66 -2.98 -2.73
CA LEU A 477 12.21 -4.02 -3.59
C LEU A 477 11.64 -3.89 -5.00
N ASP A 478 12.43 -4.24 -6.02
CA ASP A 478 11.94 -4.31 -7.39
C ASP A 478 11.25 -5.65 -7.66
N THR A 479 10.02 -5.81 -7.16
CA THR A 479 9.24 -7.05 -7.31
C THR A 479 8.82 -7.34 -8.76
N SER A 480 9.11 -6.46 -9.71
CA SER A 480 8.97 -6.75 -11.15
C SER A 480 10.12 -7.62 -11.69
N SER A 481 11.25 -7.63 -10.97
CA SER A 481 12.41 -8.46 -11.31
C SER A 481 12.17 -9.90 -10.93
N ARG A 482 12.32 -10.81 -11.91
CA ARG A 482 12.21 -12.26 -11.68
C ARG A 482 13.18 -12.76 -10.62
N ARG A 483 14.40 -12.23 -10.59
CA ARG A 483 15.42 -12.58 -9.59
C ARG A 483 14.95 -12.24 -8.17
N VAL A 484 14.31 -11.07 -8.01
CA VAL A 484 13.76 -10.63 -6.72
C VAL A 484 12.57 -11.51 -6.34
N GLN A 485 11.67 -11.81 -7.28
CA GLN A 485 10.55 -12.73 -7.04
C GLN A 485 11.01 -14.12 -6.61
N GLU A 486 11.99 -14.71 -7.30
CA GLU A 486 12.54 -16.04 -6.96
C GLU A 486 13.15 -16.03 -5.54
N TYR A 487 13.93 -15.00 -5.20
CA TYR A 487 14.48 -14.84 -3.85
C TYR A 487 13.40 -14.74 -2.77
N LEU A 488 12.36 -13.93 -3.01
CA LEU A 488 11.24 -13.76 -2.07
C LEU A 488 10.40 -15.04 -1.91
N VAL A 489 10.20 -15.80 -3.00
CA VAL A 489 9.55 -17.10 -2.93
C VAL A 489 10.35 -18.08 -2.08
N ASP A 490 11.68 -18.13 -2.25
CA ASP A 490 12.54 -18.99 -1.44
C ASP A 490 12.55 -18.57 0.03
N ALA A 491 12.53 -17.26 0.31
CA ALA A 491 12.36 -16.73 1.66
C ALA A 491 11.04 -17.21 2.29
N ALA A 492 9.92 -17.04 1.62
CA ALA A 492 8.63 -17.53 2.12
C ALA A 492 8.60 -19.05 2.28
N ARG A 493 9.15 -19.79 1.32
CA ARG A 493 9.24 -21.26 1.35
C ARG A 493 10.03 -21.73 2.57
N HIS A 494 11.12 -21.06 2.92
CA HIS A 494 11.94 -21.38 4.09
C HIS A 494 11.10 -21.42 5.38
N TRP A 495 10.22 -20.43 5.60
CA TRP A 495 9.34 -20.39 6.77
C TRP A 495 8.34 -21.55 6.81
N ILE A 496 7.85 -21.99 5.65
CA ILE A 496 6.94 -23.14 5.56
C ILE A 496 7.71 -24.45 5.79
N THR A 497 8.90 -24.63 5.21
CA THR A 497 9.65 -25.90 5.26
C THR A 497 10.44 -26.11 6.55
N GLU A 498 11.13 -25.08 7.02
CA GLU A 498 12.08 -25.17 8.14
C GLU A 498 11.40 -25.02 9.50
N TYR A 499 10.35 -24.20 9.57
CA TYR A 499 9.63 -23.91 10.80
C TYR A 499 8.24 -24.56 10.86
N GLY A 500 7.72 -25.03 9.74
CA GLY A 500 6.42 -25.70 9.67
C GLY A 500 5.21 -24.75 9.66
N ALA A 501 5.40 -23.45 9.40
CA ALA A 501 4.29 -22.49 9.35
C ALA A 501 3.18 -22.94 8.38
N ASP A 502 1.94 -22.54 8.66
CA ASP A 502 0.74 -22.93 7.91
C ASP A 502 0.35 -21.94 6.83
N GLY A 503 1.02 -20.81 6.78
CA GLY A 503 0.80 -19.79 5.78
C GLY A 503 1.59 -18.53 6.06
N VAL A 504 1.49 -17.60 5.13
CA VAL A 504 2.07 -16.27 5.23
C VAL A 504 0.96 -15.23 5.17
N ARG A 505 1.04 -14.25 6.07
CA ARG A 505 0.32 -12.98 5.94
C ARG A 505 1.23 -12.03 5.17
N CYS A 506 0.80 -11.57 4.01
CA CYS A 506 1.59 -10.74 3.11
C CYS A 506 1.25 -9.27 3.31
N ASP A 507 2.24 -8.51 3.78
CA ASP A 507 2.18 -7.06 3.96
C ASP A 507 2.05 -6.33 2.61
N HIS A 508 1.22 -5.29 2.60
CA HIS A 508 1.05 -4.33 1.52
C HIS A 508 1.00 -4.95 0.10
N VAL A 509 -0.04 -5.73 -0.19
CA VAL A 509 -0.08 -6.49 -1.46
C VAL A 509 -0.24 -5.64 -2.71
N ALA A 510 -0.72 -4.40 -2.55
CA ALA A 510 -0.95 -3.45 -3.63
C ALA A 510 0.36 -2.85 -4.20
N GLY A 511 1.44 -2.82 -3.41
CA GLY A 511 2.76 -2.30 -3.83
C GLY A 511 3.62 -3.32 -4.56
N VAL A 512 3.23 -4.60 -4.50
CA VAL A 512 3.98 -5.72 -5.07
C VAL A 512 3.41 -6.12 -6.42
N ASP A 513 4.29 -6.56 -7.31
CA ASP A 513 3.94 -7.02 -8.64
C ASP A 513 2.86 -8.14 -8.58
N PRO A 514 1.70 -7.99 -9.26
CA PRO A 514 0.63 -8.98 -9.17
C PRO A 514 1.04 -10.40 -9.58
N SER A 515 2.04 -10.55 -10.43
CA SER A 515 2.53 -11.87 -10.88
C SER A 515 3.30 -12.62 -9.79
N PHE A 516 3.85 -11.90 -8.81
CA PHE A 516 4.52 -12.49 -7.66
C PHE A 516 3.57 -13.36 -6.84
N TRP A 517 2.35 -12.87 -6.58
CA TRP A 517 1.37 -13.55 -5.73
C TRP A 517 0.97 -14.93 -6.27
N ILE A 518 0.77 -15.01 -7.58
CA ILE A 518 0.48 -16.28 -8.26
C ILE A 518 1.66 -17.25 -8.14
N GLY A 519 2.88 -16.76 -8.36
CA GLY A 519 4.10 -17.54 -8.21
C GLY A 519 4.26 -18.06 -6.78
N LEU A 520 4.18 -17.17 -5.79
CA LEU A 520 4.25 -17.49 -4.37
C LEU A 520 3.25 -18.58 -4.00
N ARG A 521 1.96 -18.38 -4.32
CA ARG A 521 0.90 -19.33 -4.01
C ARG A 521 1.17 -20.71 -4.60
N ARG A 522 1.56 -20.79 -5.87
CA ARG A 522 1.89 -22.05 -6.54
C ARG A 522 3.07 -22.76 -5.87
N GLU A 523 4.15 -22.02 -5.64
CA GLU A 523 5.41 -22.58 -5.15
C GLU A 523 5.32 -23.01 -3.68
N LEU A 524 4.53 -22.32 -2.85
CA LEU A 524 4.25 -22.73 -1.48
C LEU A 524 3.33 -23.96 -1.45
N ARG A 525 2.28 -24.01 -2.29
CA ARG A 525 1.35 -25.16 -2.36
C ARG A 525 2.02 -26.43 -2.85
N ALA A 526 3.02 -26.32 -3.72
CA ALA A 526 3.83 -27.46 -4.15
C ALA A 526 4.57 -28.13 -2.97
N VAL A 527 4.85 -27.38 -1.91
CA VAL A 527 5.52 -27.86 -0.70
C VAL A 527 4.51 -28.26 0.38
N LYS A 528 3.45 -27.47 0.57
CA LYS A 528 2.40 -27.70 1.56
C LYS A 528 1.03 -27.37 0.94
N PRO A 529 0.25 -28.37 0.48
CA PRO A 529 -0.98 -28.14 -0.30
C PRO A 529 -2.02 -27.23 0.36
N GLU A 530 -2.12 -27.30 1.69
CA GLU A 530 -3.07 -26.55 2.53
C GLU A 530 -2.52 -25.21 3.05
N VAL A 531 -1.37 -24.75 2.53
CA VAL A 531 -0.77 -23.46 2.92
C VAL A 531 -1.67 -22.28 2.55
N LEU A 532 -1.75 -21.28 3.42
CA LEU A 532 -2.52 -20.06 3.19
C LEU A 532 -1.62 -18.90 2.77
N VAL A 533 -1.99 -18.19 1.71
CA VAL A 533 -1.47 -16.85 1.37
C VAL A 533 -2.57 -15.81 1.63
N LEU A 534 -2.46 -15.10 2.75
CA LEU A 534 -3.40 -14.06 3.18
C LEU A 534 -2.80 -12.67 2.91
N GLY A 535 -3.42 -11.85 2.07
CA GLY A 535 -2.90 -10.52 1.73
C GLY A 535 -3.54 -9.36 2.50
N GLU A 536 -2.79 -8.27 2.61
CA GLU A 536 -3.25 -6.98 3.08
C GLU A 536 -3.39 -5.97 1.94
N ALA A 537 -4.63 -5.58 1.62
CA ALA A 537 -4.92 -4.38 0.84
C ALA A 537 -6.12 -3.65 1.44
N THR A 538 -6.15 -2.33 1.29
CA THR A 538 -7.29 -1.51 1.70
C THR A 538 -8.08 -1.03 0.48
N GLY A 539 -9.35 -0.73 0.68
CA GLY A 539 -10.26 -0.25 -0.36
C GLY A 539 -11.61 -0.96 -0.30
N HIS A 540 -12.55 -0.47 -1.10
CA HIS A 540 -13.90 -1.04 -1.22
C HIS A 540 -13.87 -2.52 -1.62
N PHE A 541 -14.87 -3.31 -1.23
CA PHE A 541 -14.91 -4.74 -1.53
C PHE A 541 -14.73 -5.09 -3.01
N ASP A 542 -15.25 -4.28 -3.94
CA ASP A 542 -15.10 -4.50 -5.39
C ASP A 542 -13.65 -4.36 -5.87
N TRP A 543 -12.85 -3.54 -5.18
CA TRP A 543 -11.42 -3.42 -5.42
C TRP A 543 -10.68 -4.64 -4.86
N LEU A 544 -11.02 -5.06 -3.64
CA LEU A 544 -10.42 -6.22 -2.98
C LEU A 544 -10.72 -7.54 -3.71
N ALA A 545 -11.90 -7.67 -4.30
CA ALA A 545 -12.31 -8.82 -5.11
C ALA A 545 -11.36 -9.11 -6.28
N ARG A 546 -10.61 -8.11 -6.76
CA ARG A 546 -9.65 -8.25 -7.86
C ARG A 546 -8.43 -9.11 -7.49
N TYR A 547 -8.22 -9.42 -6.21
CA TYR A 547 -7.19 -10.36 -5.77
C TYR A 547 -7.62 -11.83 -5.84
N ALA A 548 -8.87 -12.12 -6.19
CA ALA A 548 -9.32 -13.47 -6.48
C ALA A 548 -8.45 -14.13 -7.55
N GLY A 549 -8.04 -15.38 -7.32
CA GLY A 549 -7.11 -16.11 -8.18
C GLY A 549 -5.63 -15.72 -8.02
N ARG A 550 -5.29 -14.71 -7.21
CA ARG A 550 -3.89 -14.36 -6.86
C ARG A 550 -3.54 -14.77 -5.45
N LEU A 551 -4.45 -14.48 -4.52
CA LEU A 551 -4.33 -14.78 -3.10
C LEU A 551 -5.34 -15.87 -2.71
N ASP A 552 -5.10 -16.51 -1.57
CA ASP A 552 -6.10 -17.41 -0.98
C ASP A 552 -7.09 -16.63 -0.12
N ALA A 553 -6.60 -15.63 0.59
CA ALA A 553 -7.43 -14.79 1.43
C ALA A 553 -6.98 -13.33 1.40
N ILE A 554 -7.87 -12.43 1.80
CA ILE A 554 -7.57 -11.00 1.96
C ILE A 554 -8.19 -10.45 3.25
N PHE A 555 -7.53 -9.48 3.86
CA PHE A 555 -8.16 -8.71 4.93
C PHE A 555 -9.27 -7.82 4.40
N ASP A 556 -10.38 -7.82 5.12
CA ASP A 556 -11.58 -7.08 4.76
C ASP A 556 -11.64 -5.76 5.53
N PHE A 557 -10.83 -4.80 5.08
CA PHE A 557 -10.78 -3.47 5.69
C PHE A 557 -12.02 -2.62 5.40
N ASP A 558 -12.78 -2.94 4.34
CA ASP A 558 -14.06 -2.31 4.06
C ASP A 558 -15.11 -2.71 5.10
N PHE A 559 -15.20 -4.01 5.41
CA PHE A 559 -15.97 -4.49 6.56
C PHE A 559 -15.53 -3.83 7.86
N ALA A 560 -14.21 -3.74 8.11
CA ALA A 560 -13.70 -3.09 9.31
C ALA A 560 -14.15 -1.62 9.39
N HIS A 561 -14.07 -0.88 8.29
CA HIS A 561 -14.54 0.50 8.18
C HIS A 561 -16.03 0.61 8.52
N MET A 562 -16.87 -0.17 7.83
CA MET A 562 -18.32 -0.12 8.01
C MET A 562 -18.75 -0.51 9.43
N VAL A 563 -18.17 -1.55 10.02
CA VAL A 563 -18.46 -1.93 11.41
C VAL A 563 -18.06 -0.81 12.39
N ARG A 564 -16.93 -0.13 12.16
CA ARG A 564 -16.48 0.98 13.00
C ARG A 564 -17.39 2.20 12.86
N GLU A 565 -17.79 2.58 11.64
CA GLU A 565 -18.69 3.70 11.43
C GLU A 565 -20.10 3.43 11.99
N THR A 566 -20.62 2.21 11.84
CA THR A 566 -21.94 1.83 12.37
C THR A 566 -21.95 1.66 13.89
N PHE A 567 -21.06 0.83 14.44
CA PHE A 567 -21.15 0.42 15.85
C PHE A 567 -20.32 1.27 16.80
N ALA A 568 -19.10 1.69 16.42
CA ALA A 568 -18.26 2.51 17.29
C ALA A 568 -18.67 3.98 17.23
N ARG A 569 -18.64 4.57 16.03
CA ARG A 569 -18.86 6.02 15.81
C ARG A 569 -20.34 6.40 15.64
N ARG A 570 -21.19 5.45 15.25
CA ARG A 570 -22.64 5.66 14.98
C ARG A 570 -22.91 6.73 13.91
N ARG A 571 -22.11 6.72 12.84
CA ARG A 571 -22.27 7.61 11.67
C ARG A 571 -23.10 6.97 10.55
N VAL A 572 -23.05 5.64 10.43
CA VAL A 572 -23.83 4.87 9.45
C VAL A 572 -24.99 4.18 10.17
N GLY A 573 -26.20 4.30 9.62
CA GLY A 573 -27.40 3.64 10.15
C GLY A 573 -27.43 2.13 9.86
N LEU A 574 -28.20 1.37 10.64
CA LEU A 574 -28.29 -0.09 10.43
C LEU A 574 -28.89 -0.48 9.07
N VAL A 575 -29.83 0.31 8.54
CA VAL A 575 -30.43 0.08 7.22
C VAL A 575 -29.37 0.15 6.12
N ASP A 576 -28.60 1.25 6.09
CA ASP A 576 -27.52 1.43 5.11
C ASP A 576 -26.43 0.36 5.27
N PHE A 577 -26.09 0.01 6.52
CA PHE A 577 -25.14 -1.06 6.81
C PHE A 577 -25.63 -2.43 6.30
N ALA A 578 -26.92 -2.74 6.47
CA ALA A 578 -27.50 -4.00 5.99
C ALA A 578 -27.54 -4.08 4.46
N GLU A 579 -27.88 -2.97 3.78
CA GLU A 579 -27.82 -2.88 2.32
C GLU A 579 -26.39 -3.09 1.81
N TRP A 580 -25.40 -2.44 2.45
CA TRP A 580 -23.98 -2.65 2.15
C TRP A 580 -23.56 -4.10 2.39
N LEU A 581 -23.96 -4.71 3.51
CA LEU A 581 -23.63 -6.10 3.87
C LEU A 581 -24.24 -7.12 2.88
N ASP A 582 -25.45 -6.87 2.39
CA ASP A 582 -26.10 -7.69 1.37
C ASP A 582 -25.37 -7.62 0.01
N ALA A 583 -24.83 -6.45 -0.36
CA ALA A 583 -24.00 -6.29 -1.56
C ALA A 583 -22.62 -6.97 -1.39
N HIS A 584 -22.00 -6.77 -0.24
CA HIS A 584 -20.68 -7.30 0.12
C HIS A 584 -20.60 -8.84 0.05
N ASP A 585 -21.62 -9.55 0.53
CA ASP A 585 -21.66 -11.02 0.56
C ASP A 585 -21.46 -11.68 -0.83
N ASN A 586 -21.74 -10.96 -1.92
CA ASN A 586 -21.66 -11.47 -3.28
C ASN A 586 -20.40 -11.03 -4.04
N ALA A 587 -19.56 -10.18 -3.44
CA ALA A 587 -18.47 -9.52 -4.16
C ALA A 587 -17.20 -10.37 -4.33
N PHE A 588 -17.02 -11.45 -3.55
CA PHE A 588 -15.73 -12.14 -3.40
C PHE A 588 -15.72 -13.61 -3.86
N PRO A 589 -15.99 -13.91 -5.14
CA PRO A 589 -15.90 -15.28 -5.63
C PRO A 589 -14.46 -15.80 -5.57
N GLY A 590 -14.25 -16.96 -4.93
CA GLY A 590 -12.95 -17.65 -4.92
C GLY A 590 -11.88 -17.00 -4.03
N LEU A 591 -12.24 -16.10 -3.12
CA LEU A 591 -11.33 -15.44 -2.17
C LEU A 591 -11.89 -15.55 -0.76
N ALA A 592 -11.11 -16.08 0.19
CA ALA A 592 -11.52 -16.11 1.59
C ALA A 592 -11.32 -14.73 2.24
N LEU A 593 -12.23 -14.35 3.15
CA LEU A 593 -12.17 -13.06 3.84
C LEU A 593 -11.66 -13.23 5.26
N ALA A 594 -10.65 -12.46 5.63
CA ALA A 594 -10.25 -12.24 7.01
C ALA A 594 -10.92 -10.96 7.53
N THR A 595 -12.01 -11.12 8.27
CA THR A 595 -12.80 -10.00 8.79
C THR A 595 -12.26 -9.54 10.14
N LEU A 596 -12.22 -8.22 10.36
CA LEU A 596 -11.75 -7.61 11.60
C LEU A 596 -12.49 -6.28 11.82
N PHE A 597 -12.33 -5.69 13.00
CA PHE A 597 -12.73 -4.29 13.24
C PHE A 597 -11.62 -3.45 13.87
N ASP A 598 -10.50 -4.06 14.28
CA ASP A 598 -9.25 -3.40 14.65
C ASP A 598 -8.05 -4.34 14.49
N ASN A 599 -6.85 -3.74 14.39
CA ASN A 599 -5.57 -4.43 14.35
C ASN A 599 -4.45 -3.45 14.82
N HIS A 600 -3.19 -3.79 14.55
CA HIS A 600 -2.04 -2.98 14.94
C HIS A 600 -1.85 -1.66 14.16
N ASP A 601 -2.56 -1.44 13.05
CA ASP A 601 -2.50 -0.23 12.21
C ASP A 601 -3.77 0.62 12.27
N MET A 602 -4.71 0.23 13.12
CA MET A 602 -5.99 0.91 13.31
C MET A 602 -6.16 1.33 14.76
N ASN A 603 -6.81 2.47 15.01
CA ASN A 603 -7.26 2.79 16.37
C ASN A 603 -8.09 1.63 16.93
N ARG A 604 -7.86 1.23 18.19
CA ARG A 604 -8.62 0.20 18.90
C ARG A 604 -10.09 0.56 18.91
N PHE A 605 -10.95 -0.43 18.64
CA PHE A 605 -12.39 -0.23 18.54
C PHE A 605 -12.97 0.35 19.84
N LEU A 606 -12.53 -0.17 20.98
CA LEU A 606 -13.04 0.28 22.30
C LEU A 606 -12.76 1.77 22.56
N TRP A 607 -11.62 2.28 22.10
CA TRP A 607 -11.29 3.70 22.21
C TRP A 607 -12.23 4.55 21.37
N MET A 608 -12.48 4.15 20.13
CA MET A 608 -13.41 4.84 19.25
C MET A 608 -14.85 4.80 19.74
N ALA A 609 -15.23 3.71 20.41
CA ALA A 609 -16.51 3.55 21.06
C ALA A 609 -16.64 4.37 22.36
N GLY A 610 -15.61 5.13 22.76
CA GLY A 610 -15.61 5.93 23.98
C GLY A 610 -15.56 5.10 25.26
N GLY A 611 -14.98 3.89 25.20
CA GLY A 611 -14.93 2.95 26.32
C GLY A 611 -16.21 2.14 26.53
N ASP A 612 -17.18 2.24 25.61
CA ASP A 612 -18.46 1.50 25.68
C ASP A 612 -18.26 0.02 25.31
N THR A 613 -18.17 -0.83 26.34
CA THR A 613 -18.01 -2.27 26.19
C THR A 613 -19.25 -2.95 25.58
N GLY A 614 -20.44 -2.32 25.68
CA GLY A 614 -21.66 -2.82 25.04
C GLY A 614 -21.57 -2.75 23.51
N ARG A 615 -21.03 -1.65 22.97
CA ARG A 615 -20.77 -1.52 21.52
C ARG A 615 -19.75 -2.54 21.04
N LEU A 616 -18.70 -2.80 21.83
CA LEU A 616 -17.71 -3.82 21.51
C LEU A 616 -18.33 -5.22 21.51
N LYS A 617 -19.22 -5.54 22.45
CA LYS A 617 -19.95 -6.82 22.45
C LYS A 617 -20.84 -6.98 21.23
N LEU A 618 -21.50 -5.92 20.77
CA LEU A 618 -22.30 -5.94 19.53
C LEU A 618 -21.42 -6.23 18.30
N ALA A 619 -20.33 -5.47 18.12
CA ALA A 619 -19.40 -5.67 17.01
C ALA A 619 -18.71 -7.05 17.06
N GLY A 620 -18.31 -7.52 18.24
CA GLY A 620 -17.75 -8.86 18.45
C GLY A 620 -18.75 -9.96 18.13
N THR A 621 -20.03 -9.77 18.48
CA THR A 621 -21.10 -10.73 18.13
C THR A 621 -21.26 -10.83 16.63
N LEU A 622 -21.36 -9.69 15.93
CA LEU A 622 -21.41 -9.64 14.46
C LEU A 622 -20.20 -10.36 13.85
N LEU A 623 -18.99 -9.97 14.24
CA LEU A 623 -17.75 -10.57 13.73
C LEU A 623 -17.73 -12.09 13.85
N MET A 624 -18.11 -12.62 15.02
CA MET A 624 -18.05 -14.06 15.31
C MET A 624 -19.21 -14.86 14.70
N THR A 625 -20.26 -14.21 14.21
CA THR A 625 -21.47 -14.85 13.66
C THR A 625 -21.67 -14.60 12.16
N LEU A 626 -20.73 -13.94 11.50
CA LEU A 626 -20.64 -13.82 10.04
C LEU A 626 -19.75 -14.90 9.39
N PRO A 627 -19.87 -15.14 8.06
CA PRO A 627 -18.94 -16.01 7.33
C PRO A 627 -17.53 -15.41 7.28
N GLY A 628 -16.53 -16.25 6.98
CA GLY A 628 -15.12 -15.84 6.88
C GLY A 628 -14.26 -16.21 8.09
N MET A 629 -13.06 -15.65 8.13
CA MET A 629 -12.04 -15.86 9.17
C MET A 629 -12.04 -14.65 10.12
N PRO A 630 -12.87 -14.63 11.18
CA PRO A 630 -12.84 -13.53 12.14
C PRO A 630 -11.45 -13.43 12.79
N VAL A 631 -10.91 -12.22 12.83
CA VAL A 631 -9.62 -11.89 13.43
C VAL A 631 -9.86 -11.11 14.72
N ILE A 632 -9.37 -11.66 15.83
CA ILE A 632 -9.34 -11.01 17.14
C ILE A 632 -7.94 -10.45 17.35
N TYR A 633 -7.82 -9.13 17.46
CA TYR A 633 -6.56 -8.48 17.80
C TYR A 633 -6.31 -8.56 19.32
N TYR A 634 -5.09 -8.90 19.73
CA TYR A 634 -4.81 -9.10 21.15
C TYR A 634 -5.23 -7.91 22.02
N GLY A 635 -5.87 -8.23 23.14
CA GLY A 635 -6.32 -7.24 24.10
C GLY A 635 -7.76 -6.80 23.88
N THR A 636 -8.29 -6.89 22.66
CA THR A 636 -9.69 -6.53 22.36
C THR A 636 -10.67 -7.32 23.23
N GLU A 637 -10.41 -8.60 23.44
CA GLU A 637 -11.25 -9.50 24.23
C GLU A 637 -11.18 -9.24 25.74
N VAL A 638 -10.19 -8.48 26.22
CA VAL A 638 -10.00 -8.14 27.63
C VAL A 638 -10.13 -6.64 27.92
N GLY A 639 -10.62 -5.87 26.95
CA GLY A 639 -10.88 -4.44 27.12
C GLY A 639 -9.66 -3.53 27.00
N LEU A 640 -8.58 -3.97 26.34
CA LEU A 640 -7.44 -3.11 26.04
C LEU A 640 -7.87 -1.98 25.10
N THR A 641 -7.61 -0.75 25.55
CA THR A 641 -7.88 0.49 24.81
C THR A 641 -6.56 1.24 24.52
N GLN A 642 -6.65 2.44 23.96
CA GLN A 642 -5.49 3.31 23.70
C GLN A 642 -5.67 4.69 24.35
N ARG A 643 -4.63 5.52 24.37
CA ARG A 643 -4.66 6.83 25.06
C ARG A 643 -4.90 7.99 24.10
N TYR A 644 -4.29 7.95 22.93
CA TYR A 644 -4.37 9.00 21.91
C TYR A 644 -4.82 8.45 20.58
N ASP A 645 -5.30 9.30 19.68
CA ASP A 645 -5.57 8.92 18.30
C ASP A 645 -4.26 8.50 17.59
N GLY A 646 -4.30 7.45 16.77
CA GLY A 646 -3.17 6.98 15.96
C GLY A 646 -2.63 8.02 14.98
N ALA A 647 -3.45 8.98 14.53
CA ALA A 647 -2.97 10.13 13.76
C ALA A 647 -2.07 11.06 14.59
N THR A 648 -2.24 11.07 15.92
CA THR A 648 -1.39 11.81 16.86
C THR A 648 -0.19 10.97 17.31
N GLU A 649 -0.42 9.70 17.63
CA GLU A 649 0.61 8.76 18.07
C GLU A 649 0.40 7.36 17.47
N ASN A 650 1.03 7.11 16.33
CA ASN A 650 0.81 5.96 15.44
C ASN A 650 0.85 4.59 16.14
N ALA A 651 1.69 4.40 17.16
CA ALA A 651 1.83 3.10 17.83
C ALA A 651 0.91 2.91 19.05
N GLU A 652 -0.06 3.79 19.31
CA GLU A 652 -0.99 3.69 20.44
C GLU A 652 -1.89 2.44 20.39
N ALA A 653 -2.19 1.90 19.21
CA ALA A 653 -2.91 0.62 19.11
C ALA A 653 -2.08 -0.59 19.59
N ARG A 654 -0.79 -0.38 19.90
CA ARG A 654 0.19 -1.44 20.18
C ARG A 654 0.61 -1.49 21.65
N LEU A 655 -0.22 -0.96 22.57
CA LEU A 655 0.06 -1.03 24.01
C LEU A 655 0.15 -2.47 24.53
N PRO A 656 0.92 -2.74 25.59
CA PRO A 656 1.04 -4.07 26.20
C PRO A 656 -0.31 -4.72 26.54
N MET A 657 -0.37 -6.04 26.35
CA MET A 657 -1.51 -6.88 26.72
C MET A 657 -1.83 -6.79 28.22
N LEU A 658 -3.13 -6.82 28.54
CA LEU A 658 -3.62 -6.86 29.91
C LEU A 658 -3.68 -8.32 30.41
N TRP A 659 -3.15 -8.55 31.60
CA TRP A 659 -3.15 -9.86 32.25
C TRP A 659 -3.66 -9.77 33.69
N GLY A 660 -4.19 -10.88 34.21
CA GLY A 660 -4.58 -10.97 35.62
C GLY A 660 -5.74 -10.03 35.98
N ALA A 661 -5.53 -9.16 36.97
CA ALA A 661 -6.58 -8.28 37.49
C ALA A 661 -6.97 -7.14 36.54
N ASP A 662 -6.12 -6.82 35.57
CA ASP A 662 -6.35 -5.73 34.62
C ASP A 662 -7.27 -6.12 33.45
N GLN A 663 -7.62 -7.40 33.33
CA GLN A 663 -8.51 -7.90 32.28
C GLN A 663 -9.98 -7.65 32.63
N ASP A 664 -10.74 -7.11 31.67
CA ASP A 664 -12.20 -7.14 31.74
C ASP A 664 -12.70 -8.59 31.60
N ARG A 665 -13.11 -9.17 32.73
CA ARG A 665 -13.57 -10.56 32.82
C ARG A 665 -14.91 -10.79 32.12
N GLU A 666 -15.75 -9.76 32.02
CA GLU A 666 -17.06 -9.87 31.41
C GLU A 666 -16.94 -9.86 29.89
N LEU A 667 -16.09 -8.99 29.33
CA LEU A 667 -15.73 -9.02 27.91
C LEU A 667 -15.06 -10.35 27.54
N LEU A 668 -14.11 -10.82 28.35
CA LEU A 668 -13.44 -12.09 28.10
C LEU A 668 -14.44 -13.25 28.05
N ALA A 669 -15.35 -13.32 29.03
CA ALA A 669 -16.39 -14.34 29.06
C ALA A 669 -17.32 -14.28 27.83
N HIS A 670 -17.63 -13.08 27.34
CA HIS A 670 -18.42 -12.88 26.13
C HIS A 670 -17.73 -13.43 24.88
N PHE A 671 -16.46 -13.08 24.64
CA PHE A 671 -15.71 -13.62 23.49
C PHE A 671 -15.51 -15.14 23.58
N GLN A 672 -15.22 -15.68 24.76
CA GLN A 672 -15.14 -17.13 24.96
C GLN A 672 -16.48 -17.83 24.64
N LYS A 673 -17.61 -17.20 24.98
CA LYS A 673 -18.94 -17.72 24.63
C LYS A 673 -19.17 -17.71 23.12
N LEU A 674 -18.85 -16.61 22.44
CA LEU A 674 -18.95 -16.50 20.98
C LEU A 674 -18.08 -17.56 20.28
N GLY A 675 -16.85 -17.76 20.75
CA GLY A 675 -15.95 -18.80 20.27
C GLY A 675 -16.55 -20.20 20.37
N ARG A 676 -17.10 -20.56 21.53
CA ARG A 676 -17.78 -21.86 21.73
C ARG A 676 -18.97 -22.04 20.80
N LEU A 677 -19.80 -21.01 20.63
CA LEU A 677 -20.97 -21.06 19.76
C LEU A 677 -20.59 -21.27 18.30
N ARG A 678 -19.62 -20.49 17.79
CA ARG A 678 -19.11 -20.65 16.43
C ARG A 678 -18.51 -22.05 16.23
N ALA A 679 -17.79 -22.58 17.21
CA ALA A 679 -17.21 -23.92 17.14
C ALA A 679 -18.28 -25.04 17.13
N GLN A 680 -19.45 -24.82 17.73
CA GLN A 680 -20.52 -25.81 17.82
C GLN A 680 -21.52 -25.73 16.65
N SER A 681 -21.56 -24.61 15.92
CA SER A 681 -22.51 -24.38 14.83
C SER A 681 -21.85 -24.39 13.44
N PRO A 682 -21.99 -25.49 12.66
CA PRO A 682 -21.70 -25.50 11.24
C PRO A 682 -22.33 -24.34 10.46
N ALA A 683 -23.57 -23.94 10.76
CA ALA A 683 -24.23 -22.80 10.12
C ALA A 683 -23.48 -21.48 10.34
N LEU A 684 -22.94 -21.23 11.55
CA LEU A 684 -22.15 -20.02 11.80
C LEU A 684 -20.80 -20.01 11.06
N ARG A 685 -20.17 -21.17 10.86
CA ARG A 685 -18.88 -21.27 10.14
C ARG A 685 -19.06 -21.24 8.62
N ARG A 686 -20.00 -22.04 8.11
CA ARG A 686 -20.10 -22.39 6.68
C ARG A 686 -21.45 -22.06 6.03
N GLY A 687 -22.44 -21.61 6.79
CA GLY A 687 -23.79 -21.35 6.30
C GLY A 687 -23.93 -20.04 5.53
N SER A 688 -24.93 -19.96 4.65
CA SER A 688 -25.31 -18.72 3.96
C SER A 688 -25.96 -17.74 4.93
N ARG A 689 -25.73 -16.43 4.74
CA ARG A 689 -26.40 -15.37 5.49
C ARG A 689 -27.60 -14.83 4.73
N ARG A 690 -28.64 -14.40 5.45
CA ARG A 690 -29.76 -13.63 4.90
C ARG A 690 -30.30 -12.63 5.91
N THR A 691 -30.44 -11.37 5.51
CA THR A 691 -31.14 -10.35 6.30
C THR A 691 -32.63 -10.70 6.41
N LEU A 692 -33.16 -10.73 7.64
CA LEU A 692 -34.57 -11.03 7.91
C LEU A 692 -35.37 -9.75 8.18
N SER A 693 -34.79 -8.83 8.95
CA SER A 693 -35.39 -7.54 9.30
C SER A 693 -34.30 -6.56 9.68
N VAL A 694 -34.48 -5.30 9.30
CA VAL A 694 -33.62 -4.20 9.71
C VAL A 694 -34.45 -2.95 9.88
N ASP A 695 -34.19 -2.22 10.96
CA ASP A 695 -34.72 -0.88 11.20
C ASP A 695 -33.63 0.01 11.83
N ALA A 696 -34.01 1.16 12.40
CA ALA A 696 -33.07 2.10 12.98
C ALA A 696 -32.36 1.58 14.26
N ASP A 697 -32.94 0.59 14.94
CA ASP A 697 -32.52 0.13 16.26
C ASP A 697 -32.13 -1.36 16.28
N SER A 698 -32.54 -2.16 15.30
CA SER A 698 -32.29 -3.60 15.25
C SER A 698 -31.87 -4.10 13.87
N LEU A 699 -30.91 -5.03 13.85
CA LEU A 699 -30.52 -5.81 12.67
C LEU A 699 -30.68 -7.30 12.99
N VAL A 700 -31.57 -7.97 12.26
CA VAL A 700 -31.85 -9.40 12.40
C VAL A 700 -31.51 -10.13 11.12
N TYR A 701 -30.67 -11.16 11.22
CA TYR A 701 -30.30 -12.02 10.10
C TYR A 701 -30.24 -13.48 10.52
N GLU A 702 -30.27 -14.37 9.54
CA GLU A 702 -30.07 -15.81 9.77
C GLU A 702 -28.82 -16.33 9.08
N ARG A 703 -28.27 -17.41 9.67
CA ARG A 703 -27.24 -18.27 9.10
C ARG A 703 -27.83 -19.66 8.89
N VAL A 704 -27.74 -20.19 7.68
CA VAL A 704 -28.37 -21.46 7.29
C VAL A 704 -27.37 -22.40 6.65
N LEU A 705 -27.31 -23.65 7.14
CA LEU A 705 -26.59 -24.74 6.50
C LEU A 705 -27.38 -26.05 6.65
N GLY A 706 -27.91 -26.56 5.55
CA GLY A 706 -28.77 -27.75 5.59
C GLY A 706 -30.02 -27.51 6.45
N GLU A 707 -30.18 -28.32 7.50
CA GLU A 707 -31.29 -28.18 8.46
C GLU A 707 -30.97 -27.23 9.64
N GLU A 708 -29.69 -26.87 9.83
CA GLU A 708 -29.30 -25.96 10.92
C GLU A 708 -29.59 -24.51 10.52
N ARG A 709 -30.31 -23.80 11.40
CA ARG A 709 -30.64 -22.38 11.26
C ARG A 709 -30.34 -21.66 12.57
N VAL A 710 -29.54 -20.59 12.47
CA VAL A 710 -29.22 -19.70 13.59
C VAL A 710 -29.72 -18.31 13.25
N VAL A 711 -30.55 -17.72 14.11
CA VAL A 711 -31.00 -16.34 13.97
C VAL A 711 -30.21 -15.46 14.93
N VAL A 712 -29.67 -14.37 14.42
CA VAL A 712 -28.89 -13.39 15.18
C VAL A 712 -29.65 -12.06 15.16
N SER A 713 -29.87 -11.49 16.34
CA SER A 713 -30.44 -10.14 16.54
C SER A 713 -29.38 -9.26 17.17
N LEU A 714 -29.16 -8.08 16.57
CA LEU A 714 -28.26 -7.05 17.09
C LEU A 714 -29.07 -5.79 17.37
N ASP A 715 -29.26 -5.49 18.65
CA ASP A 715 -30.09 -4.36 19.09
C ASP A 715 -29.21 -3.23 19.66
N LEU A 716 -29.33 -2.02 19.10
CA LEU A 716 -28.58 -0.83 19.54
C LEU A 716 -29.15 -0.22 20.82
N LYS A 717 -30.40 -0.55 21.15
CA LYS A 717 -31.08 -0.17 22.39
C LYS A 717 -31.43 -1.42 23.18
N THR A 718 -31.43 -1.30 24.50
CA THR A 718 -31.94 -2.37 25.37
C THR A 718 -33.44 -2.53 25.12
N SER A 719 -33.80 -3.57 24.40
CA SER A 719 -35.20 -3.87 24.10
C SER A 719 -35.81 -4.76 25.19
N SER A 720 -37.10 -4.60 25.47
CA SER A 720 -37.84 -5.36 26.52
C SER A 720 -38.55 -6.60 25.97
N TRP A 721 -38.18 -7.07 24.78
CA TRP A 721 -38.84 -8.20 24.14
C TRP A 721 -38.36 -9.53 24.72
N SER A 722 -39.24 -10.53 24.63
CA SER A 722 -39.02 -11.93 25.00
C SER A 722 -38.99 -12.78 23.73
N VAL A 723 -38.07 -13.73 23.62
CA VAL A 723 -38.13 -14.77 22.57
C VAL A 723 -38.91 -15.92 23.17
N VAL A 724 -40.17 -16.00 22.77
CA VAL A 724 -41.10 -17.00 23.30
C VAL A 724 -41.15 -18.17 22.33
N ASP A 725 -40.79 -19.37 22.78
CA ASP A 725 -40.93 -20.57 21.95
C ASP A 725 -42.42 -20.97 21.78
N GLY A 726 -42.70 -22.00 20.97
CA GLY A 726 -44.06 -22.51 20.77
C GLY A 726 -44.77 -23.00 22.05
N SER A 727 -44.10 -23.02 23.21
CA SER A 727 -44.67 -23.34 24.53
C SER A 727 -45.03 -22.10 25.36
N GLY A 728 -44.78 -20.88 24.88
CA GLY A 728 -45.08 -19.67 25.65
C GLY A 728 -43.99 -19.30 26.68
N ARG A 729 -42.85 -20.01 26.70
CA ARG A 729 -41.74 -19.73 27.63
C ARG A 729 -40.75 -18.75 27.01
N ASP A 730 -40.47 -17.67 27.73
CA ASP A 730 -39.41 -16.73 27.41
C ASP A 730 -38.04 -17.43 27.52
N ARG A 731 -37.27 -17.36 26.44
CA ARG A 731 -35.92 -17.91 26.29
C ARG A 731 -34.83 -16.83 26.35
N LEU A 732 -35.18 -15.57 26.59
CA LEU A 732 -34.19 -14.50 26.79
C LEU A 732 -33.88 -14.33 28.30
N GLY A 733 -33.10 -15.27 28.85
CA GLY A 733 -32.41 -15.05 30.13
C GLY A 733 -31.12 -14.23 29.93
N GLN A 734 -30.60 -13.65 31.02
CA GLN A 734 -29.34 -12.88 31.04
C GLN A 734 -28.11 -13.65 30.50
N ASP A 735 -28.24 -14.96 30.27
CA ASP A 735 -27.17 -15.87 29.87
C ASP A 735 -27.35 -16.51 28.47
N ASP A 736 -28.24 -16.01 27.61
CA ASP A 736 -28.64 -16.73 26.37
C ASP A 736 -28.30 -15.98 25.07
N VAL A 737 -27.03 -15.87 24.68
CA VAL A 737 -26.65 -16.40 23.35
C VAL A 737 -26.68 -17.94 23.37
N LEU A 738 -27.85 -18.56 23.16
CA LEU A 738 -28.01 -20.02 23.13
C LEU A 738 -28.24 -20.53 21.70
N GLY A 739 -27.41 -21.49 21.30
CA GLY A 739 -27.76 -22.47 20.28
C GLY A 739 -28.86 -23.37 20.83
N VAL A 740 -30.02 -23.35 20.17
CA VAL A 740 -31.06 -24.36 20.36
C VAL A 740 -30.94 -25.33 19.19
N GLY A 741 -30.53 -26.56 19.50
CA GLY A 741 -30.44 -27.64 18.52
C GLY A 741 -31.80 -28.00 17.91
N PRO A 742 -31.83 -28.64 16.73
CA PRO A 742 -33.03 -28.87 15.91
C PRO A 742 -34.13 -29.79 16.49
N ASP A 743 -34.04 -30.22 17.75
CA ASP A 743 -34.95 -31.21 18.34
C ASP A 743 -36.20 -30.62 19.06
N GLN A 744 -36.56 -29.36 18.81
CA GLN A 744 -37.81 -28.78 19.31
C GLN A 744 -38.69 -28.23 18.18
N ARG A 745 -39.28 -29.14 17.39
CA ARG A 745 -40.42 -28.82 16.51
C ARG A 745 -41.71 -28.71 17.36
N PRO A 746 -42.54 -27.68 17.19
CA PRO A 746 -43.98 -27.82 17.26
C PRO A 746 -44.54 -28.01 15.83
N GLY A 747 -45.56 -28.85 15.70
CA GLY A 747 -46.31 -29.02 14.45
C GLY A 747 -47.17 -27.82 14.09
#